data_AF-A0A6B3LDG8-F1
#
_entry.id   AF-A0A6B3LDG8-F1
#
_cell.length_a   1.000
_cell.length_b   1.000
_cell.length_c   1.000
_cell.angle_alpha   90.00
_cell.angle_beta   90.00
_cell.angle_gamma   90.00
#
_symmetry.space_group_name_H-M   'P 1'
#
loop_
_entity.id
_entity.type
_entity.pdbx_description
1 polymer ?
#
loop_
_entity_poly.entity_id
_entity_poly.type
_entity_poly.pdbx_seq_one_letter_code
_entity_poly.pdbx_strand_id
1 'polypeptide(L)'
;MNRISRILALTACTTLAAPLTSAYAEHYKLFVLTGQSNSLGTTNGGESDPSSGSDPADSHIKFAWRNVQNATTTIGHSGQTLDPATTTADFTTLQDQQGGVYGGSATHWGPEISFGRNLFKAGVRNFGIIKASRGGGGNTFWDKSAGGHMYTDVVDTVTEATADLTADGHTFEIVGLLYFQGESNTAAEASVAGSRFKTLVDNLRSDLPNAASLHGLIGGIAKSGSEEDTTRAQHAAIAASTSYISYFDNVDQTANYSPDGLHFNKQGKLTIGQRFANAAFDAGIVSRHYGRLVFIGDSITQGGNGDHPSYRYQVFKNLANANVPADAATGYQFVGSVTGAHTTASGGGNVTTPDVNGQSFSNVHEGHYGWRVSWEVGRVALPAGRRSGNRGEGTLLNWTGQANPQEYDLDSIGNKVPYPDPAASDTGNTGTTYTPDTAVIKIGINDIADGVAVTQIRDDIGTMIDQLQAANANVRIFLSQVLYINKGAALNAKVDELNALLPSLAADKTTSTSPIWVIETNTGFNPVTQTFDQVHPNADGEAYVGNRISGGLALIEMPVPGGVTALPLQEKDSNDLGSAKFEGTDIWNTGSFATGWISNGNPGATAADDNDIRITHPGDAIAHWIEGTNTGWSDINDGIWTWEARFKFDALPNGFIVWLGTGEDAIFIELYADRTQDTGGQSFNVAHNNTDGQFHTFRVTHDPNTNRYHVWRDDVQLTPAGGAPYDGPTDDERMILGDFTGSSFGDGYSVTVDYVMYRGGYEGNEIHNGTSFINSWTNAQNALTATIVNSTDLQLVNPGSGPAWLEGENTDWATKNDSYWTWESRIKCDNVANGFIIWLETGAKAIQVALFPDRTEDLGANSFSISHNNVDGEFHTFRIGYDAAREVYHVWRDGERLTNTQGATPDANVLTQRMILGDYTTGPFGNNFDVTIDYIRTDSGNSYLPLTADADKDGLPDLWEDRYYGSLTGASATADDDADGRNNLDEYTADTNPTDSNSTLTVTSTVNSAEGTWNLTVPKSSTARRYTLKKSVDLGIADPWAAVPGQGPITGNGSNLVFQDTPTGNRTFYKVEVSHP
;
A
#
# COMPACT_ATOMS: atom_id res chain seq x y z
N MET A 1 51.53 -14.47 62.30
CA MET A 1 52.67 -13.92 61.53
C MET A 1 52.08 -13.25 60.31
N ASN A 2 52.21 -11.99 59.93
CA ASN A 2 52.64 -10.68 60.43
C ASN A 2 51.99 -9.74 59.37
N ARG A 3 51.37 -8.57 59.58
CA ARG A 3 51.26 -7.62 60.69
C ARG A 3 50.16 -6.61 60.28
N ILE A 4 49.33 -6.24 61.26
CA ILE A 4 48.88 -4.87 61.58
C ILE A 4 47.90 -4.18 60.60
N SER A 5 46.68 -4.03 61.10
CA SER A 5 45.68 -3.05 60.69
C SER A 5 45.97 -1.64 61.25
N ARG A 6 45.55 -0.64 60.46
CA ARG A 6 45.21 0.77 60.78
C ARG A 6 46.37 1.74 61.05
N ILE A 7 46.39 2.85 60.29
CA ILE A 7 46.35 4.24 60.78
C ILE A 7 46.03 5.22 59.63
N LEU A 8 45.05 6.10 59.92
CA LEU A 8 44.66 7.43 59.43
C LEU A 8 45.11 7.99 58.07
N ALA A 9 44.07 8.46 57.34
CA ALA A 9 43.84 9.82 56.85
C ALA A 9 44.98 10.60 56.16
N LEU A 10 44.73 11.04 54.93
CA LEU A 10 45.24 12.33 54.47
C LEU A 10 44.31 12.99 53.44
N THR A 11 43.94 14.21 53.75
CA THR A 11 43.11 15.12 52.97
C THR A 11 43.93 15.77 51.86
N ALA A 12 43.35 15.79 50.65
CA ALA A 12 43.49 16.73 49.53
C ALA A 12 44.88 17.30 49.14
N CYS A 13 45.33 16.93 47.94
CA CYS A 13 45.91 17.89 47.01
C CYS A 13 45.49 17.47 45.58
N THR A 14 44.58 18.25 45.00
CA THR A 14 44.03 18.07 43.65
C THR A 14 45.05 18.47 42.58
N THR A 15 45.54 17.48 41.84
CA THR A 15 45.96 17.63 40.44
C THR A 15 45.27 16.51 39.67
N LEU A 16 44.27 16.87 38.86
CA LEU A 16 43.63 15.96 37.90
C LEU A 16 44.71 15.44 36.94
N ALA A 17 45.15 14.21 37.14
CA ALA A 17 45.73 13.42 36.07
C ALA A 17 44.54 12.91 35.23
N ALA A 18 44.31 13.51 34.08
CA ALA A 18 43.43 12.93 33.08
C ALA A 18 44.01 11.54 32.68
N PRO A 19 43.19 10.48 32.62
CA PRO A 19 43.66 9.21 32.12
C PRO A 19 43.97 9.37 30.64
N LEU A 20 45.24 9.18 30.26
CA LEU A 20 45.65 8.95 28.88
C LEU A 20 44.99 7.64 28.41
N THR A 21 43.80 7.75 27.82
CA THR A 21 43.26 6.70 26.97
C THR A 21 44.10 6.67 25.71
N SER A 22 44.88 5.62 25.53
CA SER A 22 45.49 5.28 24.24
C SER A 22 44.36 5.06 23.23
N ALA A 23 43.96 6.11 22.50
CA ALA A 23 42.99 6.00 21.42
C ALA A 23 43.60 5.12 20.33
N TYR A 24 42.99 3.95 20.10
CA TYR A 24 43.37 3.10 18.98
C TYR A 24 42.90 3.77 17.69
N ALA A 25 43.74 3.76 16.66
CA ALA A 25 43.35 4.19 15.31
C ALA A 25 42.25 3.29 14.75
N GLU A 26 41.01 3.78 14.72
CA GLU A 26 39.88 3.09 14.09
C GLU A 26 39.84 3.30 12.56
N HIS A 27 39.12 2.42 11.86
CA HIS A 27 38.86 2.52 10.43
C HIS A 27 37.37 2.82 10.18
N TYR A 28 37.09 3.89 9.45
CA TYR A 28 35.72 4.38 9.21
C TYR A 28 35.25 4.15 7.78
N LYS A 29 34.03 3.62 7.63
CA LYS A 29 33.29 3.62 6.36
C LYS A 29 32.48 4.90 6.24
N LEU A 30 32.74 5.70 5.22
CA LEU A 30 32.09 7.01 5.06
C LEU A 30 31.12 7.02 3.88
N PHE A 31 29.96 7.61 4.11
CA PHE A 31 28.90 7.81 3.13
C PHE A 31 28.77 9.29 2.81
N VAL A 32 28.66 9.63 1.53
CA VAL A 32 28.42 11.01 1.08
C VAL A 32 26.95 11.15 0.72
N LEU A 33 26.24 12.13 1.28
CA LEU A 33 24.89 12.50 0.86
C LEU A 33 24.93 13.81 0.08
N THR A 34 24.33 13.82 -1.11
CA THR A 34 24.16 15.04 -1.90
C THR A 34 22.87 15.01 -2.72
N GLY A 35 22.47 16.19 -3.20
CA GLY A 35 21.29 16.37 -4.02
C GLY A 35 20.58 17.69 -3.74
N GLN A 36 19.31 17.78 -4.17
CA GLN A 36 18.52 19.02 -4.06
C GLN A 36 17.72 19.10 -2.75
N SER A 37 16.58 19.81 -2.74
CA SER A 37 15.83 20.15 -1.52
C SER A 37 15.38 18.95 -0.68
N ASN A 38 15.01 17.81 -1.29
CA ASN A 38 14.68 16.59 -0.56
C ASN A 38 15.92 15.89 0.05
N SER A 39 17.10 16.02 -0.56
CA SER A 39 18.39 15.64 0.04
C SER A 39 18.77 16.60 1.18
N LEU A 40 18.63 17.91 0.95
CA LEU A 40 18.86 18.94 1.96
C LEU A 40 17.96 18.71 3.18
N GLY A 41 16.73 18.23 2.96
CA GLY A 41 15.78 17.97 4.02
C GLY A 41 14.91 19.19 4.32
N THR A 42 14.55 19.95 3.29
CA THR A 42 13.62 21.08 3.41
C THR A 42 12.28 20.59 3.95
N THR A 43 11.73 21.32 4.92
CA THR A 43 10.37 21.13 5.43
C THR A 43 9.53 22.36 5.09
N ASN A 44 8.31 22.17 4.61
CA ASN A 44 7.46 23.28 4.15
C ASN A 44 6.02 23.17 4.68
N GLY A 45 5.88 23.24 6.00
CA GLY A 45 4.59 23.30 6.71
C GLY A 45 3.82 21.98 6.77
N GLY A 46 2.65 22.01 7.42
CA GLY A 46 1.71 20.88 7.50
C GLY A 46 1.88 19.91 8.67
N GLU A 47 3.06 19.84 9.27
CA GLU A 47 3.33 18.90 10.38
C GLU A 47 3.30 19.57 11.74
N SER A 48 2.69 18.91 12.73
CA SER A 48 2.67 19.38 14.12
C SER A 48 4.06 19.33 14.77
N ASP A 49 4.87 18.33 14.39
CA ASP A 49 6.27 18.18 14.78
C ASP A 49 7.15 17.91 13.55
N PRO A 50 7.74 18.96 12.95
CA PRO A 50 8.65 18.83 11.82
C PRO A 50 10.08 18.45 12.21
N SER A 51 10.38 18.19 13.50
CA SER A 51 11.73 17.81 13.94
C SER A 51 12.03 16.35 13.61
N SER A 52 13.33 16.01 13.49
CA SER A 52 13.74 14.61 13.32
C SER A 52 13.56 13.74 14.57
N GLY A 53 13.22 14.36 15.72
CA GLY A 53 13.19 13.71 17.03
C GLY A 53 14.57 13.26 17.50
N SER A 54 14.65 12.69 18.71
CA SER A 54 15.88 12.13 19.27
C SER A 54 15.89 10.60 19.16
N ASP A 55 17.04 10.02 18.83
CA ASP A 55 17.27 8.57 18.87
C ASP A 55 18.59 8.26 19.61
N PRO A 56 18.67 7.22 20.46
CA PRO A 56 19.90 6.80 21.11
C PRO A 56 21.09 6.62 20.17
N ALA A 57 20.85 6.25 18.90
CA ALA A 57 21.89 6.07 17.89
C ALA A 57 22.61 7.38 17.52
N ASP A 58 21.96 8.54 17.66
CA ASP A 58 22.43 9.80 17.08
C ASP A 58 23.83 10.18 17.57
N SER A 59 24.08 10.00 18.87
CA SER A 59 25.35 10.31 19.53
C SER A 59 26.52 9.42 19.10
N HIS A 60 26.25 8.31 18.41
CA HIS A 60 27.26 7.33 17.97
C HIS A 60 27.64 7.46 16.50
N ILE A 61 26.92 8.28 15.74
CA ILE A 61 27.06 8.36 14.29
C ILE A 61 27.83 9.63 13.97
N LYS A 62 29.03 9.47 13.42
CA LYS A 62 29.83 10.61 12.95
C LYS A 62 29.09 11.31 11.81
N PHE A 63 28.93 12.62 11.93
CA PHE A 63 28.24 13.40 10.92
C PHE A 63 28.95 14.72 10.66
N ALA A 64 29.23 15.00 9.39
CA ALA A 64 29.76 16.27 8.92
C ALA A 64 28.86 16.79 7.81
N TRP A 65 28.75 18.10 7.69
CA TRP A 65 28.03 18.72 6.58
C TRP A 65 28.53 20.11 6.22
N ARG A 66 28.21 20.51 4.99
CA ARG A 66 28.21 21.88 4.48
C ARG A 66 27.09 21.99 3.46
N ASN A 67 26.03 22.71 3.81
CA ASN A 67 24.88 22.89 2.92
C ASN A 67 24.89 24.30 2.32
N VAL A 68 24.40 24.44 1.09
CA VAL A 68 24.40 25.71 0.37
C VAL A 68 23.04 26.02 -0.25
N GLN A 69 22.69 27.29 -0.33
CA GLN A 69 21.51 27.73 -1.09
C GLN A 69 21.88 27.83 -2.58
N ASN A 70 23.07 28.34 -2.88
CA ASN A 70 23.59 28.53 -4.23
C ASN A 70 25.12 28.67 -4.17
N ALA A 71 25.77 28.84 -5.34
CA ALA A 71 27.22 28.92 -5.49
C ALA A 71 27.91 30.01 -4.63
N THR A 72 27.17 30.99 -4.10
CA THR A 72 27.72 32.12 -3.33
C THR A 72 27.14 32.23 -1.92
N THR A 73 26.17 31.40 -1.56
CA THR A 73 25.44 31.52 -0.28
C THR A 73 25.41 30.18 0.42
N THR A 74 26.14 30.08 1.54
CA THR A 74 26.10 28.92 2.44
C THR A 74 24.89 28.99 3.36
N ILE A 75 24.34 27.83 3.71
CA ILE A 75 23.33 27.65 4.75
C ILE A 75 24.02 27.46 6.11
N GLY A 76 25.12 26.70 6.12
CA GLY A 76 25.91 26.42 7.31
C GLY A 76 26.75 25.16 7.16
N HIS A 77 27.69 24.98 8.08
CA HIS A 77 28.53 23.78 8.17
C HIS A 77 28.66 23.29 9.61
N SER A 78 28.98 22.01 9.72
CA SER A 78 29.15 21.26 10.98
C SER A 78 30.12 21.88 11.98
N GLY A 79 31.29 22.37 11.54
CA GLY A 79 32.27 23.02 12.42
C GLY A 79 31.76 24.23 13.21
N GLN A 80 30.69 24.89 12.75
CA GLN A 80 30.06 26.00 13.49
C GLN A 80 29.30 25.53 14.75
N THR A 81 29.04 24.23 14.87
CA THR A 81 28.34 23.63 16.01
C THR A 81 29.28 23.14 17.12
N LEU A 82 30.59 23.15 16.85
CA LEU A 82 31.62 22.72 17.81
C LEU A 82 31.96 23.83 18.82
N ASP A 83 32.54 23.45 19.96
CA ASP A 83 33.08 24.37 20.95
C ASP A 83 34.58 24.06 21.22
N PRO A 84 35.53 24.91 20.79
CA PRO A 84 35.31 26.14 20.02
C PRO A 84 34.90 25.85 18.57
N ALA A 85 34.10 26.75 17.98
CA ALA A 85 33.69 26.63 16.58
C ALA A 85 34.89 26.72 15.63
N THR A 86 34.83 25.95 14.54
CA THR A 86 35.86 25.89 13.49
C THR A 86 35.35 26.48 12.17
N THR A 87 36.22 26.57 11.17
CA THR A 87 35.91 27.14 9.84
C THR A 87 35.63 26.09 8.77
N THR A 88 35.67 24.80 9.12
CA THR A 88 35.62 23.65 8.21
C THR A 88 34.43 22.74 8.53
N ALA A 89 34.12 21.81 7.65
CA ALA A 89 33.09 20.79 7.86
C ALA A 89 33.60 19.61 8.70
N ASP A 90 33.93 19.87 9.98
CA ASP A 90 34.50 18.87 10.89
C ASP A 90 33.43 17.89 11.43
N PHE A 91 33.85 16.71 11.87
CA PHE A 91 32.90 15.70 12.35
C PHE A 91 32.31 16.06 13.72
N THR A 92 30.99 15.96 13.80
CA THR A 92 30.19 15.97 15.04
C THR A 92 29.35 14.70 15.09
N THR A 93 28.20 14.73 15.77
CA THR A 93 27.22 13.64 15.81
C THR A 93 26.00 13.94 14.93
N LEU A 94 25.27 12.90 14.54
CA LEU A 94 24.05 13.01 13.73
C LEU A 94 23.02 13.92 14.40
N GLN A 95 22.58 14.95 13.67
CA GLN A 95 21.66 15.97 14.19
C GLN A 95 21.01 16.78 13.06
N ASP A 96 19.97 17.53 13.42
CA ASP A 96 19.38 18.57 12.58
C ASP A 96 20.42 19.64 12.23
N GLN A 97 20.49 20.02 10.95
CA GLN A 97 21.44 21.01 10.44
C GLN A 97 20.86 22.43 10.47
N GLN A 98 21.74 23.44 10.34
CA GLN A 98 21.32 24.84 10.29
C GLN A 98 20.26 25.07 9.19
N GLY A 99 19.24 25.86 9.52
CA GLY A 99 18.13 26.20 8.61
C GLY A 99 17.74 27.67 8.67
N GLY A 100 16.46 27.96 8.43
CA GLY A 100 15.91 29.33 8.40
C GLY A 100 16.06 30.06 7.05
N VAL A 101 16.61 29.39 6.03
CA VAL A 101 16.77 29.93 4.68
C VAL A 101 15.48 29.80 3.85
N TYR A 102 14.75 28.70 4.02
CA TYR A 102 13.46 28.45 3.37
C TYR A 102 12.32 28.61 4.39
N GLY A 103 11.22 29.26 3.98
CA GLY A 103 10.04 29.43 4.81
C GLY A 103 9.52 28.07 5.30
N GLY A 104 9.20 27.95 6.60
CA GLY A 104 8.75 26.69 7.20
C GLY A 104 9.85 25.71 7.62
N SER A 105 11.11 25.92 7.21
CA SER A 105 12.24 25.02 7.54
C SER A 105 13.22 25.68 8.54
N ALA A 106 12.87 25.65 9.83
CA ALA A 106 13.72 26.22 10.89
C ALA A 106 15.09 25.53 11.01
N THR A 107 15.10 24.21 10.87
CA THR A 107 16.27 23.35 10.68
C THR A 107 16.15 22.60 9.35
N HIS A 108 17.23 21.96 8.92
CA HIS A 108 17.22 21.03 7.79
C HIS A 108 17.59 19.64 8.28
N TRP A 109 16.83 18.63 7.86
CA TRP A 109 17.16 17.24 8.07
C TRP A 109 16.38 16.39 7.07
N GLY A 110 17.02 15.33 6.59
CA GLY A 110 16.52 14.49 5.51
C GLY A 110 16.81 13.00 5.73
N PRO A 111 16.96 12.23 4.64
CA PRO A 111 17.19 10.79 4.70
C PRO A 111 18.41 10.37 5.51
N GLU A 112 19.43 11.24 5.69
CA GLU A 112 20.63 10.91 6.48
C GLU A 112 20.31 10.47 7.90
N ILE A 113 19.24 11.01 8.50
CA ILE A 113 18.88 10.72 9.88
C ILE A 113 18.48 9.25 10.02
N SER A 114 17.47 8.82 9.25
CA SER A 114 16.98 7.44 9.31
C SER A 114 18.01 6.47 8.72
N PHE A 115 18.76 6.87 7.69
CA PHE A 115 19.87 6.08 7.15
C PHE A 115 20.88 5.70 8.24
N GLY A 116 21.41 6.69 8.95
CA GLY A 116 22.38 6.47 10.02
C GLY A 116 21.81 5.63 11.17
N ARG A 117 20.60 5.98 11.64
CA ARG A 117 19.91 5.25 12.72
C ARG A 117 19.71 3.77 12.38
N ASN A 118 19.31 3.46 11.15
CA ASN A 118 19.09 2.07 10.71
C ASN A 118 20.39 1.27 10.61
N LEU A 119 21.46 1.86 10.05
CA LEU A 119 22.77 1.19 10.03
C LEU A 119 23.25 0.84 11.45
N PHE A 120 23.13 1.78 12.39
CA PHE A 120 23.55 1.57 13.76
C PHE A 120 22.70 0.52 14.50
N LYS A 121 21.37 0.54 14.34
CA LYS A 121 20.44 -0.47 14.89
C LYS A 121 20.79 -1.88 14.39
N ALA A 122 21.06 -2.02 13.09
CA ALA A 122 21.48 -3.26 12.46
C ALA A 122 22.91 -3.72 12.83
N GLY A 123 23.66 -2.91 13.60
CA GLY A 123 24.96 -3.30 14.16
C GLY A 123 26.18 -2.82 13.40
N VAL A 124 25.99 -1.97 12.38
CA VAL A 124 27.12 -1.31 11.73
C VAL A 124 27.77 -0.35 12.73
N ARG A 125 29.10 -0.38 12.80
CA ARG A 125 29.92 0.46 13.67
C ARG A 125 31.02 1.11 12.84
N ASN A 126 31.64 2.14 13.39
CA ASN A 126 32.75 2.87 12.78
C ASN A 126 32.39 3.35 11.37
N PHE A 127 31.30 4.12 11.28
CA PHE A 127 30.87 4.73 10.04
C PHE A 127 30.53 6.20 10.26
N GLY A 128 30.46 6.96 9.18
CA GLY A 128 30.08 8.37 9.21
C GLY A 128 29.38 8.82 7.94
N ILE A 129 28.67 9.93 8.04
CA ILE A 129 27.93 10.55 6.93
C ILE A 129 28.51 11.95 6.70
N ILE A 130 28.77 12.29 5.44
CA ILE A 130 29.22 13.61 5.01
C ILE A 130 28.16 14.16 4.05
N LYS A 131 27.48 15.24 4.43
CA LYS A 131 26.40 15.82 3.64
C LYS A 131 26.82 17.13 2.96
N ALA A 132 26.59 17.23 1.66
CA ALA A 132 26.76 18.45 0.90
C ALA A 132 25.57 18.63 -0.06
N SER A 133 24.50 19.26 0.42
CA SER A 133 23.23 19.37 -0.31
C SER A 133 22.85 20.82 -0.61
N ARG A 134 21.96 20.99 -1.58
CA ARG A 134 21.48 22.30 -2.04
C ARG A 134 19.97 22.39 -2.06
N GLY A 135 19.39 23.57 -1.83
CA GLY A 135 17.97 23.76 -2.14
C GLY A 135 17.71 24.11 -3.61
N GLY A 136 17.23 23.12 -4.36
CA GLY A 136 16.74 23.24 -5.73
C GLY A 136 17.80 23.24 -6.84
N GLY A 137 17.32 23.07 -8.07
CA GLY A 137 18.13 23.13 -9.30
C GLY A 137 18.47 21.77 -9.91
N GLY A 138 18.73 21.76 -11.22
CA GLY A 138 18.98 20.55 -12.00
C GLY A 138 20.35 19.91 -11.77
N ASN A 139 20.51 18.68 -12.25
CA ASN A 139 21.70 17.85 -12.04
C ASN A 139 22.99 18.41 -12.67
N THR A 140 22.92 19.43 -13.54
CA THR A 140 24.12 20.08 -14.10
C THR A 140 25.01 20.72 -13.03
N PHE A 141 24.47 21.08 -11.86
CA PHE A 141 25.29 21.62 -10.77
C PHE A 141 26.28 20.60 -10.18
N TRP A 142 26.07 19.30 -10.42
CA TRP A 142 26.98 18.22 -10.02
C TRP A 142 27.93 17.77 -11.14
N ASP A 143 27.84 18.38 -12.32
CA ASP A 143 28.67 18.03 -13.46
C ASP A 143 30.02 18.78 -13.40
N LYS A 144 31.10 18.04 -13.11
CA LYS A 144 32.48 18.55 -13.10
C LYS A 144 32.85 19.25 -14.41
N SER A 145 32.45 18.69 -15.55
CA SER A 145 32.82 19.19 -16.87
C SER A 145 32.12 20.51 -17.21
N ALA A 146 30.93 20.72 -16.65
CA ALA A 146 30.17 21.96 -16.76
C ALA A 146 30.61 23.04 -15.75
N GLY A 147 31.59 22.73 -14.88
CA GLY A 147 32.00 23.63 -13.79
C GLY A 147 30.91 23.76 -12.71
N GLY A 148 30.11 22.71 -12.50
CA GLY A 148 29.04 22.69 -11.52
C GLY A 148 29.57 22.92 -10.10
N HIS A 149 29.02 23.92 -9.40
CA HIS A 149 29.51 24.31 -8.08
C HIS A 149 29.26 23.26 -7.00
N MET A 150 28.22 22.42 -7.14
CA MET A 150 27.96 21.33 -6.18
C MET A 150 28.97 20.20 -6.28
N TYR A 151 29.55 19.95 -7.47
CA TYR A 151 30.67 19.02 -7.57
C TYR A 151 31.84 19.46 -6.70
N THR A 152 32.20 20.74 -6.78
CA THR A 152 33.30 21.33 -6.00
C THR A 152 32.98 21.31 -4.52
N ASP A 153 31.77 21.70 -4.13
CA ASP A 153 31.33 21.70 -2.73
C ASP A 153 31.35 20.31 -2.09
N VAL A 154 30.96 19.26 -2.83
CA VAL A 154 31.08 17.86 -2.38
C VAL A 154 32.54 17.48 -2.13
N VAL A 155 33.44 17.78 -3.09
CA VAL A 155 34.87 17.45 -2.97
C VAL A 155 35.52 18.18 -1.80
N ASP A 156 35.25 19.47 -1.65
CA ASP A 156 35.80 20.31 -0.57
C ASP A 156 35.30 19.82 0.79
N THR A 157 34.00 19.57 0.93
CA THR A 157 33.38 19.13 2.19
C THR A 157 33.93 17.77 2.63
N VAL A 158 34.07 16.81 1.71
CA VAL A 158 34.65 15.50 2.03
C VAL A 158 36.13 15.63 2.41
N THR A 159 36.89 16.46 1.69
CA THR A 159 38.32 16.67 1.97
C THR A 159 38.53 17.29 3.35
N GLU A 160 37.73 18.29 3.71
CA GLU A 160 37.78 18.90 5.04
C GLU A 160 37.41 17.92 6.15
N ALA A 161 36.27 17.23 6.04
CA ALA A 161 35.82 16.28 7.05
C ALA A 161 36.82 15.12 7.26
N THR A 162 37.44 14.64 6.19
CA THR A 162 38.41 13.53 6.28
C THR A 162 39.79 13.95 6.78
N ALA A 163 40.16 15.23 6.63
CA ALA A 163 41.37 15.77 7.23
C ALA A 163 41.30 15.73 8.76
N ASP A 164 40.11 16.01 9.34
CA ASP A 164 39.83 15.91 10.77
C ASP A 164 40.05 14.46 11.29
N LEU A 165 39.43 13.46 10.64
CA LEU A 165 39.64 12.05 10.98
C LEU A 165 41.12 11.63 10.90
N THR A 166 41.83 12.09 9.87
CA THR A 166 43.26 11.77 9.69
C THR A 166 44.11 12.42 10.77
N ALA A 167 43.79 13.65 11.19
CA ALA A 167 44.47 14.36 12.26
C ALA A 167 44.30 13.64 13.62
N ASP A 168 43.14 13.03 13.84
CA ASP A 168 42.85 12.18 15.01
C ASP A 168 43.49 10.78 14.94
N GLY A 169 44.20 10.47 13.85
CA GLY A 169 44.90 9.20 13.66
C GLY A 169 44.00 8.06 13.16
N HIS A 170 42.78 8.36 12.73
CA HIS A 170 41.88 7.38 12.12
C HIS A 170 42.21 7.14 10.65
N THR A 171 41.77 5.99 10.14
CA THR A 171 41.77 5.69 8.71
C THR A 171 40.34 5.62 8.20
N PHE A 172 40.13 5.75 6.89
CA PHE A 172 38.78 5.72 6.32
C PHE A 172 38.78 5.26 4.87
N GLU A 173 37.59 4.88 4.40
CA GLU A 173 37.25 4.69 2.99
C GLU A 173 35.90 5.36 2.69
N ILE A 174 35.76 5.97 1.52
CA ILE A 174 34.46 6.48 1.05
C ILE A 174 33.78 5.36 0.27
N VAL A 175 32.70 4.82 0.83
CA VAL A 175 32.10 3.56 0.37
C VAL A 175 30.77 3.75 -0.35
N GLY A 176 30.07 4.85 -0.10
CA GLY A 176 28.74 5.08 -0.66
C GLY A 176 28.46 6.54 -1.00
N LEU A 177 27.76 6.78 -2.10
CA LEU A 177 27.17 8.07 -2.46
C LEU A 177 25.65 7.95 -2.45
N LEU A 178 25.00 8.53 -1.46
CA LEU A 178 23.56 8.71 -1.38
C LEU A 178 23.18 9.93 -2.23
N TYR A 179 22.44 9.71 -3.31
CA TYR A 179 22.06 10.75 -4.27
C TYR A 179 20.55 10.90 -4.32
N PHE A 180 20.07 12.09 -4.00
CA PHE A 180 18.64 12.40 -4.03
C PHE A 180 18.36 13.72 -4.74
N GLN A 181 18.21 13.62 -6.05
CA GLN A 181 18.06 14.78 -6.94
C GLN A 181 17.28 14.39 -8.19
N GLY A 182 16.41 15.29 -8.66
CA GLY A 182 15.80 15.15 -9.97
C GLY A 182 14.61 16.07 -10.25
N GLU A 183 13.93 16.55 -9.20
CA GLU A 183 12.65 17.27 -9.31
C GLU A 183 12.79 18.66 -9.94
N SER A 184 14.01 19.13 -10.17
CA SER A 184 14.32 20.40 -10.84
C SER A 184 15.07 20.21 -12.16
N ASN A 185 15.15 19.00 -12.70
CA ASN A 185 15.76 18.76 -14.00
C ASN A 185 14.92 19.38 -15.11
N THR A 186 15.57 20.12 -16.00
CA THR A 186 15.02 20.43 -17.33
C THR A 186 14.93 19.17 -18.19
N ALA A 187 14.17 19.18 -19.29
CA ALA A 187 14.11 18.04 -20.22
C ALA A 187 15.50 17.59 -20.73
N ALA A 188 16.41 18.54 -20.96
CA ALA A 188 17.79 18.26 -21.35
C ALA A 188 18.61 17.59 -20.23
N GLU A 189 18.31 17.91 -18.97
CA GLU A 189 18.95 17.31 -17.80
C GLU A 189 18.36 15.94 -17.45
N ALA A 190 17.04 15.79 -17.61
CA ALA A 190 16.31 14.55 -17.36
C ALA A 190 16.75 13.45 -18.33
N SER A 191 16.84 13.77 -19.63
CA SER A 191 17.24 12.82 -20.69
C SER A 191 18.65 12.23 -20.52
N VAL A 192 19.52 12.87 -19.74
CA VAL A 192 20.89 12.39 -19.45
C VAL A 192 21.14 12.14 -17.97
N ALA A 193 20.10 12.11 -17.13
CA ALA A 193 20.27 12.04 -15.67
C ALA A 193 21.08 10.82 -15.22
N GLY A 194 20.82 9.65 -15.81
CA GLY A 194 21.53 8.41 -15.51
C GLY A 194 23.02 8.49 -15.86
N SER A 195 23.37 8.85 -17.10
CA SER A 195 24.77 8.96 -17.55
C SER A 195 25.53 10.07 -16.81
N ARG A 196 24.85 11.14 -16.43
CA ARG A 196 25.42 12.21 -15.60
C ARG A 196 25.69 11.74 -14.17
N PHE A 197 24.77 10.98 -13.56
CA PHE A 197 24.99 10.39 -12.24
C PHE A 197 26.17 9.41 -12.24
N LYS A 198 26.25 8.51 -13.23
CA LYS A 198 27.43 7.63 -13.37
C LYS A 198 28.72 8.42 -13.49
N THR A 199 28.72 9.48 -14.29
CA THR A 199 29.87 10.38 -14.47
C THR A 199 30.28 11.04 -13.15
N LEU A 200 29.31 11.46 -12.34
CA LEU A 200 29.54 11.97 -10.98
C LEU A 200 30.24 10.92 -10.11
N VAL A 201 29.70 9.70 -10.05
CA VAL A 201 30.30 8.58 -9.29
C VAL A 201 31.73 8.30 -9.73
N ASP A 202 31.98 8.20 -11.04
CA ASP A 202 33.31 7.92 -11.59
C ASP A 202 34.32 9.02 -11.26
N ASN A 203 33.90 10.29 -11.37
CA ASN A 203 34.73 11.43 -10.99
C ASN A 203 35.06 11.42 -9.49
N LEU A 204 34.08 11.14 -8.62
CA LEU A 204 34.30 11.09 -7.19
C LEU A 204 35.20 9.91 -6.76
N ARG A 205 35.10 8.74 -7.42
CA ARG A 205 36.04 7.62 -7.21
C ARG A 205 37.48 7.98 -7.53
N SER A 206 37.69 8.90 -8.47
CA SER A 206 39.00 9.39 -8.89
C SER A 206 39.52 10.51 -7.98
N ASP A 207 38.66 11.47 -7.66
CA ASP A 207 39.09 12.74 -7.04
C ASP A 207 39.05 12.73 -5.51
N LEU A 208 38.20 11.90 -4.88
CA LEU A 208 38.12 11.80 -3.42
C LEU A 208 39.18 10.85 -2.84
N PRO A 209 39.69 11.13 -1.62
CA PRO A 209 40.63 10.23 -0.95
C PRO A 209 39.95 8.90 -0.59
N ASN A 210 40.64 7.78 -0.82
CA ASN A 210 40.19 6.43 -0.44
C ASN A 210 38.76 6.07 -0.93
N ALA A 211 38.37 6.54 -2.12
CA ALA A 211 37.03 6.36 -2.68
C ALA A 211 36.94 5.33 -3.82
N ALA A 212 37.98 4.51 -4.04
CA ALA A 212 38.02 3.57 -5.15
C ALA A 212 36.89 2.53 -5.10
N SER A 213 36.34 2.22 -3.92
CA SER A 213 35.22 1.29 -3.69
C SER A 213 33.84 1.97 -3.69
N LEU A 214 33.76 3.29 -3.89
CA LEU A 214 32.51 4.05 -3.78
C LEU A 214 31.42 3.50 -4.71
N HIS A 215 30.28 3.19 -4.09
CA HIS A 215 29.07 2.70 -4.75
C HIS A 215 27.98 3.78 -4.75
N GLY A 216 27.34 4.02 -5.88
CA GLY A 216 26.26 5.00 -6.01
C GLY A 216 24.91 4.43 -5.60
N LEU A 217 24.19 5.09 -4.70
CA LEU A 217 22.83 4.75 -4.30
C LEU A 217 21.91 5.91 -4.70
N ILE A 218 20.99 5.65 -5.62
CA ILE A 218 20.01 6.64 -6.08
C ILE A 218 18.68 6.40 -5.37
N GLY A 219 18.20 7.41 -4.65
CA GLY A 219 16.81 7.47 -4.21
C GLY A 219 15.96 8.07 -5.32
N GLY A 220 15.04 7.29 -5.90
CA GLY A 220 14.11 7.79 -6.91
C GLY A 220 13.28 8.94 -6.36
N ILE A 221 13.08 9.98 -7.17
CA ILE A 221 12.15 11.06 -6.83
C ILE A 221 10.71 10.55 -6.90
N ALA A 222 9.81 11.06 -6.06
CA ALA A 222 8.42 10.59 -6.05
C ALA A 222 7.48 11.45 -6.91
N LYS A 223 7.92 12.66 -7.30
CA LYS A 223 7.09 13.61 -8.05
C LYS A 223 6.84 13.06 -9.46
N SER A 224 5.59 13.14 -9.90
CA SER A 224 5.20 12.80 -11.27
C SER A 224 5.34 14.00 -12.21
N GLY A 225 5.59 13.71 -13.49
CA GLY A 225 5.77 14.71 -14.54
C GLY A 225 6.69 14.20 -15.63
N SER A 226 6.65 14.78 -16.83
CA SER A 226 7.37 14.23 -17.98
C SER A 226 8.90 14.17 -17.74
N GLU A 227 9.48 15.25 -17.21
CA GLU A 227 10.89 15.32 -16.86
C GLU A 227 11.25 14.44 -15.66
N GLU A 228 10.39 14.38 -14.66
CA GLU A 228 10.57 13.55 -13.48
C GLU A 228 10.55 12.07 -13.83
N ASP A 229 9.58 11.67 -14.65
CA ASP A 229 9.42 10.30 -15.14
C ASP A 229 10.60 9.86 -15.99
N THR A 230 11.05 10.75 -16.88
CA THR A 230 12.27 10.55 -17.66
C THR A 230 13.49 10.44 -16.74
N THR A 231 13.60 11.29 -15.71
CA THR A 231 14.72 11.26 -14.75
C THR A 231 14.79 9.92 -14.02
N ARG A 232 13.67 9.43 -13.46
CA ARG A 232 13.62 8.13 -12.78
C ARG A 232 13.95 6.99 -13.74
N ALA A 233 13.40 7.01 -14.96
CA ALA A 233 13.68 5.99 -15.97
C ALA A 233 15.19 5.93 -16.30
N GLN A 234 15.84 7.08 -16.45
CA GLN A 234 17.28 7.16 -16.66
C GLN A 234 18.10 6.68 -15.44
N HIS A 235 17.66 7.00 -14.23
CA HIS A 235 18.29 6.51 -12.99
C HIS A 235 18.16 4.98 -12.84
N ALA A 236 16.98 4.42 -13.10
CA ALA A 236 16.77 2.97 -13.07
C ALA A 236 17.61 2.26 -14.14
N ALA A 237 17.64 2.79 -15.37
CA ALA A 237 18.42 2.22 -16.47
C ALA A 237 19.93 2.23 -16.20
N ILE A 238 20.47 3.29 -15.58
CA ILE A 238 21.90 3.34 -15.26
C ILE A 238 22.27 2.36 -14.13
N ALA A 239 21.41 2.19 -13.12
CA ALA A 239 21.60 1.22 -12.06
C ALA A 239 21.59 -0.22 -12.60
N ALA A 240 20.64 -0.54 -13.48
CA ALA A 240 20.55 -1.86 -14.10
C ALA A 240 21.79 -2.22 -14.96
N SER A 241 22.49 -1.23 -15.51
CA SER A 241 23.63 -1.42 -16.40
C SER A 241 25.00 -1.21 -15.74
N THR A 242 25.06 -0.76 -14.48
CA THR A 242 26.31 -0.42 -13.78
C THR A 242 26.36 -1.09 -12.42
N SER A 243 27.25 -2.08 -12.23
CA SER A 243 27.29 -2.92 -11.03
C SER A 243 27.57 -2.19 -9.71
N TYR A 244 28.16 -1.01 -9.76
CA TYR A 244 28.44 -0.16 -8.60
C TYR A 244 27.42 0.97 -8.43
N ILE A 245 26.23 0.86 -9.04
CA ILE A 245 25.12 1.78 -8.88
C ILE A 245 23.84 0.99 -8.58
N SER A 246 23.11 1.41 -7.56
CA SER A 246 21.80 0.86 -7.20
C SER A 246 20.75 1.97 -7.20
N TYR A 247 19.51 1.59 -7.49
CA TYR A 247 18.35 2.47 -7.52
C TYR A 247 17.21 1.83 -6.72
N PHE A 248 16.47 2.62 -5.97
CA PHE A 248 15.18 2.22 -5.41
C PHE A 248 14.14 3.32 -5.65
N ASP A 249 12.89 2.89 -5.84
CA ASP A 249 11.77 3.78 -6.12
C ASP A 249 11.16 4.36 -4.82
N ASN A 250 10.51 5.52 -4.94
CA ASN A 250 9.79 6.19 -3.84
C ASN A 250 8.45 6.80 -4.28
N VAL A 251 7.92 6.48 -5.46
CA VAL A 251 6.63 7.01 -5.96
C VAL A 251 5.48 6.66 -5.01
N ASP A 252 5.58 5.56 -4.27
CA ASP A 252 4.66 5.18 -3.20
C ASP A 252 4.67 6.14 -1.98
N GLN A 253 5.66 7.02 -1.89
CA GLN A 253 5.79 8.02 -0.82
C GLN A 253 5.13 9.37 -1.16
N THR A 254 4.39 9.48 -2.27
CA THR A 254 3.64 10.70 -2.64
C THR A 254 2.60 11.11 -1.60
N ALA A 255 1.97 10.14 -0.92
CA ALA A 255 1.07 10.39 0.21
C ALA A 255 1.78 11.02 1.42
N ASN A 256 3.11 10.92 1.48
CA ASN A 256 3.95 11.49 2.52
C ASN A 256 4.55 12.84 2.12
N TYR A 257 3.91 13.58 1.21
CA TYR A 257 4.29 14.97 0.96
C TYR A 257 3.79 15.93 2.03
N SER A 258 4.56 16.99 2.23
CA SER A 258 4.09 18.22 2.88
C SER A 258 3.00 18.86 2.01
N PRO A 259 2.21 19.81 2.54
CA PRO A 259 1.12 20.47 1.79
C PRO A 259 1.54 21.18 0.50
N ASP A 260 2.83 21.35 0.25
CA ASP A 260 3.36 21.90 -1.00
C ASP A 260 3.42 20.89 -2.16
N GLY A 261 3.13 19.61 -1.90
CA GLY A 261 3.11 18.55 -2.91
C GLY A 261 4.48 18.22 -3.51
N LEU A 262 5.57 18.60 -2.84
CA LEU A 262 6.93 18.46 -3.36
C LEU A 262 7.93 17.91 -2.34
N HIS A 263 7.89 18.42 -1.11
CA HIS A 263 8.87 18.02 -0.09
C HIS A 263 8.28 16.97 0.83
N PHE A 264 9.05 15.92 1.14
CA PHE A 264 8.58 14.87 2.04
C PHE A 264 8.36 15.40 3.46
N ASN A 265 7.28 14.94 4.08
CA ASN A 265 7.01 15.08 5.50
C ASN A 265 7.96 14.18 6.32
N LYS A 266 7.88 14.23 7.66
CA LYS A 266 8.69 13.44 8.58
C LYS A 266 8.66 11.96 8.25
N GLN A 267 7.48 11.39 7.99
CA GLN A 267 7.34 9.96 7.68
C GLN A 267 8.06 9.60 6.37
N GLY A 268 7.86 10.38 5.31
CA GLY A 268 8.53 10.15 4.01
C GLY A 268 10.05 10.20 4.13
N LYS A 269 10.59 11.20 4.84
CA LYS A 269 12.04 11.31 5.11
C LYS A 269 12.59 10.10 5.85
N LEU A 270 11.86 9.59 6.85
CA LEU A 270 12.25 8.42 7.63
C LEU A 270 12.25 7.14 6.77
N THR A 271 11.20 6.92 5.96
CA THR A 271 11.09 5.77 5.05
C THR A 271 12.23 5.78 4.03
N ILE A 272 12.47 6.91 3.36
CA ILE A 272 13.51 7.02 2.32
C ILE A 272 14.90 6.78 2.91
N GLY A 273 15.18 7.29 4.11
CA GLY A 273 16.45 7.00 4.80
C GLY A 273 16.61 5.52 5.15
N GLN A 274 15.54 4.84 5.51
CA GLN A 274 15.56 3.38 5.73
C GLN A 274 15.82 2.61 4.43
N ARG A 275 15.24 3.05 3.31
CA ARG A 275 15.50 2.45 1.99
C ARG A 275 16.93 2.64 1.52
N PHE A 276 17.54 3.81 1.77
CA PHE A 276 18.99 3.99 1.55
C PHE A 276 19.83 3.00 2.37
N ALA A 277 19.44 2.72 3.63
CA ALA A 277 20.16 1.77 4.48
C ALA A 277 20.02 0.34 3.94
N ASN A 278 18.81 -0.06 3.55
CA ASN A 278 18.55 -1.35 2.92
C ASN A 278 19.35 -1.51 1.62
N ALA A 279 19.33 -0.51 0.74
CA ALA A 279 20.11 -0.52 -0.49
C ALA A 279 21.63 -0.64 -0.22
N ALA A 280 22.15 -0.05 0.85
CA ALA A 280 23.55 -0.20 1.25
C ALA A 280 23.88 -1.62 1.74
N PHE A 281 22.95 -2.29 2.42
CA PHE A 281 23.09 -3.69 2.80
C PHE A 281 23.01 -4.63 1.59
N ASP A 282 22.04 -4.40 0.71
CA ASP A 282 21.79 -5.25 -0.47
C ASP A 282 22.93 -5.16 -1.48
N ALA A 283 23.55 -3.99 -1.62
CA ALA A 283 24.77 -3.79 -2.41
C ALA A 283 26.04 -4.32 -1.72
N GLY A 284 25.96 -4.84 -0.49
CA GLY A 284 27.10 -5.37 0.26
C GLY A 284 28.12 -4.31 0.71
N ILE A 285 27.74 -3.02 0.75
CA ILE A 285 28.61 -1.92 1.18
C ILE A 285 28.94 -2.06 2.68
N VAL A 286 27.94 -2.44 3.46
CA VAL A 286 28.00 -2.75 4.89
C VAL A 286 27.20 -4.02 5.18
N SER A 287 27.44 -4.63 6.34
CA SER A 287 26.79 -5.89 6.74
C SER A 287 26.05 -5.72 8.05
N ARG A 288 24.91 -6.40 8.18
CA ARG A 288 24.15 -6.46 9.43
C ARG A 288 24.88 -7.38 10.42
N HIS A 289 25.01 -6.96 11.67
CA HIS A 289 25.71 -7.70 12.72
C HIS A 289 24.98 -7.57 14.07
N TYR A 290 24.17 -8.55 14.41
CA TYR A 290 23.42 -8.60 15.67
C TYR A 290 24.20 -9.30 16.81
N GLY A 291 25.23 -10.07 16.47
CA GLY A 291 26.01 -10.83 17.43
C GLY A 291 25.20 -11.94 18.09
N ARG A 292 25.43 -12.18 19.38
CA ARG A 292 24.57 -13.03 20.20
C ARG A 292 23.24 -12.31 20.47
N LEU A 293 22.19 -12.75 19.78
CA LEU A 293 20.86 -12.17 19.80
C LEU A 293 19.94 -13.02 20.70
N VAL A 294 19.54 -12.48 21.84
CA VAL A 294 18.60 -13.13 22.76
C VAL A 294 17.19 -12.58 22.58
N PHE A 295 16.19 -13.45 22.59
CA PHE A 295 14.79 -13.07 22.73
C PHE A 295 14.31 -13.47 24.12
N ILE A 296 13.91 -12.48 24.92
CA ILE A 296 13.47 -12.64 26.30
C ILE A 296 11.97 -12.37 26.37
N GLY A 297 11.24 -13.24 27.04
CA GLY A 297 9.81 -13.06 27.20
C GLY A 297 9.10 -14.24 27.82
N ASP A 298 7.78 -14.23 27.68
CA ASP A 298 6.91 -15.24 28.27
C ASP A 298 6.49 -16.31 27.25
N SER A 299 5.25 -16.79 27.35
CA SER A 299 4.71 -17.83 26.48
C SER A 299 4.62 -17.42 25.01
N ILE A 300 4.46 -16.13 24.71
CA ILE A 300 4.44 -15.61 23.33
C ILE A 300 5.83 -15.74 22.68
N THR A 301 6.89 -15.53 23.45
CA THR A 301 8.28 -15.71 23.00
C THR A 301 8.66 -17.19 22.92
N GLN A 302 8.14 -18.03 23.82
CA GLN A 302 8.46 -19.46 23.81
C GLN A 302 7.81 -20.24 22.64
N GLY A 303 6.51 -20.05 22.39
CA GLY A 303 5.74 -20.85 21.42
C GLY A 303 5.45 -22.28 21.91
N GLY A 304 4.96 -23.17 21.01
CA GLY A 304 4.93 -24.63 21.24
C GLY A 304 3.58 -25.33 21.35
N ASN A 305 2.45 -24.64 21.16
CA ASN A 305 1.15 -25.30 21.03
C ASN A 305 0.86 -25.64 19.56
N GLY A 306 1.00 -26.89 19.14
CA GLY A 306 0.83 -27.28 17.74
C GLY A 306 1.98 -26.80 16.84
N ASP A 307 1.68 -26.27 15.65
CA ASP A 307 2.66 -25.79 14.67
C ASP A 307 2.90 -24.27 14.78
N HIS A 308 3.15 -23.79 16.00
CA HIS A 308 3.35 -22.36 16.32
C HIS A 308 4.76 -22.13 16.90
N PRO A 309 5.77 -21.86 16.04
CA PRO A 309 7.18 -21.75 16.43
C PRO A 309 7.56 -20.48 17.19
N SER A 310 6.62 -19.57 17.46
CA SER A 310 6.84 -18.18 17.88
C SER A 310 7.16 -17.23 16.72
N TYR A 311 6.83 -15.94 16.91
CA TYR A 311 7.23 -14.83 16.04
C TYR A 311 8.74 -14.80 15.72
N ARG A 312 9.57 -15.41 16.58
CA ARG A 312 11.02 -15.54 16.36
C ARG A 312 11.34 -16.27 15.06
N TYR A 313 10.50 -17.22 14.64
CA TYR A 313 10.69 -17.90 13.36
C TYR A 313 10.48 -16.96 12.18
N GLN A 314 9.54 -16.01 12.26
CA GLN A 314 9.42 -14.96 11.25
C GLN A 314 10.66 -14.03 11.23
N VAL A 315 11.20 -13.67 12.40
CA VAL A 315 12.45 -12.88 12.45
C VAL A 315 13.61 -13.66 11.82
N PHE A 316 13.70 -14.96 12.08
CA PHE A 316 14.66 -15.85 11.41
C PHE A 316 14.48 -15.89 9.89
N LYS A 317 13.24 -16.03 9.38
CA LYS A 317 12.96 -15.98 7.94
C LYS A 317 13.49 -14.68 7.33
N ASN A 318 13.26 -13.55 8.00
CA ASN A 318 13.74 -12.25 7.53
C ASN A 318 15.28 -12.15 7.59
N LEU A 319 15.93 -12.75 8.60
CA LEU A 319 17.41 -12.78 8.69
C LEU A 319 18.01 -13.60 7.55
N ALA A 320 17.45 -14.76 7.27
CA ALA A 320 17.87 -15.65 6.20
C ALA A 320 17.59 -15.05 4.80
N ASN A 321 16.44 -14.39 4.61
CA ASN A 321 16.09 -13.68 3.38
C ASN A 321 17.04 -12.50 3.10
N ALA A 322 17.47 -11.80 4.15
CA ALA A 322 18.46 -10.74 4.06
C ALA A 322 19.92 -11.25 4.01
N ASN A 323 20.12 -12.57 3.86
CA ASN A 323 21.44 -13.22 3.82
C ASN A 323 22.36 -12.89 5.01
N VAL A 324 21.78 -12.62 6.19
CA VAL A 324 22.58 -12.39 7.41
C VAL A 324 23.12 -13.74 7.89
N PRO A 325 24.45 -13.92 8.07
CA PRO A 325 25.00 -15.21 8.48
C PRO A 325 24.53 -15.65 9.88
N ALA A 326 24.20 -16.93 10.05
CA ALA A 326 23.93 -17.55 11.35
C ALA A 326 25.23 -17.84 12.13
N ASP A 327 26.05 -16.80 12.32
CA ASP A 327 27.30 -16.81 13.08
C ASP A 327 27.43 -15.52 13.91
N ALA A 328 27.75 -15.64 15.20
CA ALA A 328 27.79 -14.50 16.12
C ALA A 328 28.88 -13.46 15.81
N ALA A 329 29.91 -13.79 15.03
CA ALA A 329 31.00 -12.87 14.72
C ALA A 329 30.78 -12.11 13.40
N THR A 330 29.86 -12.59 12.56
CA THR A 330 29.65 -12.07 11.20
C THR A 330 28.20 -11.72 10.89
N GLY A 331 27.25 -12.14 11.72
CA GLY A 331 25.83 -11.86 11.56
C GLY A 331 25.07 -11.99 12.87
N TYR A 332 24.39 -13.12 13.09
CA TYR A 332 23.61 -13.38 14.30
C TYR A 332 23.78 -14.80 14.83
N GLN A 333 23.58 -14.98 16.14
CA GLN A 333 23.38 -16.29 16.77
C GLN A 333 22.29 -16.16 17.82
N PHE A 334 21.23 -16.96 17.72
CA PHE A 334 20.24 -17.03 18.79
C PHE A 334 20.84 -17.70 20.03
N VAL A 335 20.67 -17.07 21.18
CA VAL A 335 21.18 -17.53 22.48
C VAL A 335 20.09 -17.45 23.54
N GLY A 336 20.27 -18.16 24.65
CA GLY A 336 19.31 -18.28 25.73
C GLY A 336 19.55 -19.56 26.54
N SER A 337 18.85 -19.72 27.65
CA SER A 337 18.96 -20.84 28.57
C SER A 337 18.09 -22.02 28.11
N VAL A 338 16.97 -21.74 27.44
CA VAL A 338 15.99 -22.75 26.99
C VAL A 338 16.18 -23.09 25.52
N THR A 339 16.03 -24.37 25.18
CA THR A 339 16.02 -24.85 23.79
C THR A 339 14.73 -25.60 23.48
N GLY A 340 14.09 -25.26 22.37
CA GLY A 340 12.83 -25.85 21.91
C GLY A 340 11.58 -25.17 22.49
N ALA A 341 10.43 -25.55 21.94
CA ALA A 341 9.15 -24.95 22.31
C ALA A 341 8.57 -25.55 23.62
N HIS A 342 7.52 -24.93 24.17
CA HIS A 342 6.83 -25.45 25.36
C HIS A 342 6.25 -26.86 25.09
N THR A 343 6.37 -27.78 26.05
CA THR A 343 5.85 -29.15 25.92
C THR A 343 4.63 -29.38 26.82
N THR A 344 3.52 -29.86 26.24
CA THR A 344 2.36 -30.36 27.00
C THR A 344 2.41 -31.89 27.14
N ALA A 345 1.75 -32.42 28.17
CA ALA A 345 1.66 -33.87 28.42
C ALA A 345 0.94 -34.65 27.30
N SER A 346 0.24 -33.97 26.39
CA SER A 346 -0.35 -34.50 25.17
C SER A 346 0.50 -34.09 23.96
N GLY A 347 1.69 -34.67 23.82
CA GLY A 347 2.46 -34.71 22.57
C GLY A 347 2.75 -33.35 21.92
N GLY A 348 3.45 -32.44 22.61
CA GLY A 348 4.16 -31.36 21.92
C GLY A 348 5.33 -31.97 21.14
N GLY A 349 5.33 -31.93 19.81
CA GLY A 349 6.31 -32.75 19.07
C GLY A 349 6.71 -32.37 17.66
N ASN A 350 5.91 -31.65 16.87
CA ASN A 350 6.32 -31.29 15.51
C ASN A 350 5.94 -29.83 15.21
N VAL A 351 6.76 -28.92 15.72
CA VAL A 351 6.81 -27.55 15.18
C VAL A 351 7.63 -27.61 13.90
N THR A 352 7.03 -27.24 12.78
CA THR A 352 7.65 -27.28 11.45
C THR A 352 8.32 -25.94 11.20
N THR A 353 9.66 -25.93 11.24
CA THR A 353 10.48 -24.76 10.90
C THR A 353 11.39 -25.09 9.73
N PRO A 354 10.87 -25.06 8.48
CA PRO A 354 11.68 -25.31 7.30
C PRO A 354 12.93 -24.44 7.25
N ASP A 355 13.98 -24.97 6.62
CA ASP A 355 15.17 -24.18 6.31
C ASP A 355 14.82 -23.06 5.31
N VAL A 356 15.45 -21.91 5.47
CA VAL A 356 15.23 -20.72 4.64
C VAL A 356 16.59 -20.28 4.11
N ASN A 357 16.74 -20.20 2.79
CA ASN A 357 18.00 -19.84 2.11
C ASN A 357 19.24 -20.58 2.66
N GLY A 358 19.08 -21.87 2.97
CA GLY A 358 20.16 -22.73 3.45
C GLY A 358 20.57 -22.52 4.91
N GLN A 359 19.80 -21.74 5.68
CA GLN A 359 19.94 -21.63 7.14
C GLN A 359 18.82 -22.39 7.85
N SER A 360 19.12 -22.91 9.05
CA SER A 360 18.15 -23.61 9.90
C SER A 360 17.77 -22.77 11.13
N PHE A 361 16.51 -22.82 11.54
CA PHE A 361 16.04 -22.11 12.72
C PHE A 361 16.59 -22.72 14.01
N SER A 362 17.43 -21.96 14.72
CA SER A 362 17.89 -22.34 16.06
C SER A 362 16.87 -21.93 17.11
N ASN A 363 16.12 -22.89 17.65
CA ASN A 363 15.09 -22.59 18.66
C ASN A 363 15.69 -22.42 20.08
N VAL A 364 16.62 -21.49 20.26
CA VAL A 364 17.25 -21.14 21.55
C VAL A 364 16.77 -19.75 21.97
N HIS A 365 16.33 -19.58 23.23
CA HIS A 365 15.69 -18.34 23.70
C HIS A 365 15.58 -18.25 25.24
N GLU A 366 15.09 -17.10 25.72
CA GLU A 366 14.57 -16.88 27.08
C GLU A 366 13.06 -16.58 27.07
N GLY A 367 12.32 -17.30 26.24
CA GLY A 367 10.86 -17.43 26.36
C GLY A 367 10.48 -18.45 27.42
N HIS A 368 9.71 -18.05 28.43
CA HIS A 368 9.30 -18.90 29.55
C HIS A 368 7.77 -18.94 29.75
N TYR A 369 7.15 -20.06 29.37
CA TYR A 369 5.70 -20.18 29.29
C TYR A 369 5.04 -20.00 30.67
N GLY A 370 4.24 -18.95 30.81
CA GLY A 370 3.56 -18.63 32.05
C GLY A 370 4.47 -18.08 33.15
N TRP A 371 5.66 -17.58 32.81
CA TRP A 371 6.52 -16.85 33.75
C TRP A 371 6.20 -15.36 33.79
N ARG A 372 6.71 -14.70 34.82
CA ARG A 372 6.55 -13.28 35.11
C ARG A 372 7.92 -12.63 35.16
N VAL A 373 8.00 -11.35 34.85
CA VAL A 373 9.26 -10.59 34.86
C VAL A 373 9.98 -10.74 36.21
N SER A 374 9.21 -10.68 37.30
CA SER A 374 9.72 -10.80 38.68
C SER A 374 10.46 -12.11 38.97
N TRP A 375 10.16 -13.20 38.27
CA TRP A 375 10.86 -14.47 38.43
C TRP A 375 12.17 -14.49 37.65
N GLU A 376 12.15 -13.97 36.42
CA GLU A 376 13.34 -13.90 35.57
C GLU A 376 14.43 -13.00 36.16
N VAL A 377 14.04 -11.87 36.77
CA VAL A 377 15.00 -10.94 37.40
C VAL A 377 15.38 -11.33 38.83
N GLY A 378 14.82 -12.41 39.38
CA GLY A 378 15.10 -12.87 40.74
C GLY A 378 14.51 -11.97 41.84
N ARG A 379 13.46 -11.19 41.56
CA ARG A 379 12.74 -10.45 42.62
C ARG A 379 11.87 -11.38 43.45
N VAL A 380 11.21 -12.34 42.81
CA VAL A 380 10.35 -13.34 43.48
C VAL A 380 10.82 -14.74 43.11
N ALA A 381 10.78 -15.66 44.09
CA ALA A 381 11.18 -17.04 43.86
C ALA A 381 10.28 -17.74 42.84
N LEU A 382 10.90 -18.44 41.88
CA LEU A 382 10.19 -19.26 40.91
C LEU A 382 9.46 -20.43 41.60
N PRO A 383 8.11 -20.52 41.48
CA PRO A 383 7.35 -21.61 42.08
C PRO A 383 7.74 -22.98 41.51
N ALA A 384 7.78 -24.01 42.34
CA ALA A 384 8.17 -25.37 41.92
C ALA A 384 7.32 -25.92 40.76
N GLY A 385 6.02 -25.57 40.70
CA GLY A 385 5.11 -25.97 39.62
C GLY A 385 5.31 -25.24 38.28
N ARG A 386 6.26 -24.31 38.19
CA ARG A 386 6.57 -23.53 36.98
C ARG A 386 7.84 -23.99 36.26
N ARG A 387 8.44 -25.10 36.68
CA ARG A 387 9.72 -25.63 36.16
C ARG A 387 9.54 -26.66 35.04
N SER A 388 8.46 -27.43 35.02
CA SER A 388 8.26 -28.52 34.05
C SER A 388 7.69 -28.05 32.71
N GLY A 389 7.87 -28.89 31.68
CA GLY A 389 7.29 -28.69 30.34
C GLY A 389 8.15 -27.78 29.46
N ASN A 390 9.47 -27.89 29.58
CA ASN A 390 10.44 -27.04 28.89
C ASN A 390 10.39 -25.55 29.29
N ARG A 391 9.98 -25.18 30.51
CA ARG A 391 9.79 -23.76 30.89
C ARG A 391 11.05 -23.03 31.36
N GLY A 392 12.19 -23.69 31.43
CA GLY A 392 13.43 -23.13 31.98
C GLY A 392 13.52 -23.20 33.51
N GLU A 393 14.65 -22.72 34.02
CA GLU A 393 15.02 -22.71 35.45
C GLU A 393 16.01 -21.57 35.68
N GLY A 394 16.01 -20.96 36.88
CA GLY A 394 16.97 -19.93 37.25
C GLY A 394 16.47 -18.50 36.99
N THR A 395 17.43 -17.58 36.95
CA THR A 395 17.21 -16.15 36.72
C THR A 395 18.21 -15.64 35.69
N LEU A 396 17.97 -14.45 35.14
CA LEU A 396 18.84 -13.81 34.17
C LEU A 396 20.29 -13.70 34.69
N LEU A 397 20.50 -13.42 35.97
CA LEU A 397 21.84 -13.40 36.59
C LEU A 397 22.54 -14.75 36.51
N ASN A 398 21.81 -15.87 36.61
CA ASN A 398 22.39 -17.20 36.43
C ASN A 398 22.77 -17.42 34.96
N TRP A 399 21.89 -17.07 34.03
CA TRP A 399 22.07 -17.31 32.60
C TRP A 399 23.16 -16.43 31.97
N THR A 400 23.38 -15.24 32.52
CA THR A 400 24.48 -14.34 32.11
C THR A 400 25.79 -14.59 32.83
N GLY A 401 25.84 -15.58 33.74
CA GLY A 401 27.04 -15.93 34.51
C GLY A 401 27.41 -14.91 35.60
N GLN A 402 26.47 -14.05 35.99
CA GLN A 402 26.66 -13.03 37.04
C GLN A 402 26.36 -13.57 38.45
N ALA A 403 25.65 -14.69 38.57
CA ALA A 403 25.34 -15.37 39.82
C ALA A 403 25.88 -16.81 39.87
N ASN A 404 25.81 -17.41 41.06
CA ASN A 404 26.19 -18.80 41.29
C ASN A 404 25.31 -19.74 40.45
N PRO A 405 25.85 -20.67 39.64
CA PRO A 405 25.02 -21.61 38.88
C PRO A 405 24.25 -22.62 39.74
N GLN A 406 24.55 -22.73 41.04
CA GLN A 406 23.87 -23.62 41.99
C GLN A 406 22.83 -22.91 42.88
N GLU A 407 22.69 -21.58 42.82
CA GLU A 407 21.77 -20.82 43.67
C GLU A 407 21.26 -19.56 42.95
N TYR A 408 20.02 -19.15 43.17
CA TYR A 408 19.54 -17.81 42.77
C TYR A 408 19.35 -16.91 43.99
N ASP A 409 19.88 -15.69 43.92
CA ASP A 409 19.69 -14.64 44.92
C ASP A 409 18.33 -13.95 44.67
N LEU A 410 17.56 -13.76 45.76
CA LEU A 410 16.31 -13.01 45.74
C LEU A 410 16.52 -11.58 46.23
N ASP A 411 15.94 -10.62 45.50
CA ASP A 411 15.93 -9.18 45.82
C ASP A 411 17.32 -8.56 46.07
N SER A 412 18.41 -9.25 45.73
CA SER A 412 19.79 -8.90 46.16
C SER A 412 19.97 -8.78 47.68
N ILE A 413 19.07 -9.36 48.51
CA ILE A 413 19.11 -9.29 49.99
C ILE A 413 19.87 -10.50 50.60
N GLY A 414 20.47 -11.36 49.77
CA GLY A 414 21.19 -12.56 50.23
C GLY A 414 20.30 -13.73 50.64
N ASN A 415 19.02 -13.67 50.27
CA ASN A 415 18.11 -14.82 50.34
C ASN A 415 18.36 -15.71 49.13
N LYS A 416 18.93 -16.90 49.36
CA LYS A 416 19.27 -17.83 48.29
C LYS A 416 18.27 -18.96 48.18
N VAL A 417 17.95 -19.33 46.95
CA VAL A 417 17.20 -20.55 46.67
C VAL A 417 18.08 -21.49 45.85
N PRO A 418 18.14 -22.78 46.18
CA PRO A 418 18.91 -23.75 45.41
C PRO A 418 18.45 -23.78 43.95
N TYR A 419 19.41 -23.72 43.05
CA TYR A 419 19.21 -23.96 41.63
C TYR A 419 18.99 -25.47 41.43
N PRO A 420 17.82 -25.88 40.97
CA PRO A 420 17.50 -27.28 40.73
C PRO A 420 18.36 -27.88 39.62
N ASP A 421 18.57 -29.20 39.68
CA ASP A 421 19.22 -29.94 38.60
C ASP A 421 18.38 -29.83 37.30
N PRO A 422 18.90 -29.19 36.23
CA PRO A 422 18.19 -29.06 34.95
C PRO A 422 17.82 -30.41 34.33
N ALA A 423 18.66 -31.44 34.52
CA ALA A 423 18.42 -32.77 33.96
C ALA A 423 17.29 -33.52 34.68
N ALA A 424 17.00 -33.17 35.93
CA ALA A 424 15.98 -33.83 36.75
C ALA A 424 14.59 -33.18 36.64
N SER A 425 14.50 -31.99 36.02
CA SER A 425 13.33 -31.10 36.13
C SER A 425 12.50 -30.96 34.85
N ASP A 426 12.96 -31.54 33.73
CA ASP A 426 12.31 -31.42 32.41
C ASP A 426 12.04 -29.95 32.03
N THR A 427 12.96 -29.08 32.46
CA THR A 427 12.92 -27.63 32.24
C THR A 427 13.38 -27.26 30.84
N GLY A 428 14.09 -28.17 30.17
CA GLY A 428 14.82 -27.95 28.91
C GLY A 428 15.78 -26.75 28.93
N ASN A 429 16.15 -26.32 30.13
CA ASN A 429 17.32 -25.50 30.35
C ASN A 429 18.58 -26.34 30.02
N THR A 430 19.43 -25.82 29.14
CA THR A 430 20.65 -26.50 28.68
C THR A 430 21.85 -26.30 29.62
N GLY A 431 21.72 -25.40 30.59
CA GLY A 431 22.80 -25.01 31.52
C GLY A 431 23.87 -24.11 30.89
N THR A 432 23.68 -23.64 29.66
CA THR A 432 24.65 -22.77 28.99
C THR A 432 24.50 -21.32 29.44
N THR A 433 25.59 -20.72 29.91
CA THR A 433 25.65 -19.28 30.14
C THR A 433 25.95 -18.55 28.84
N TYR A 434 25.39 -17.35 28.64
CA TYR A 434 25.67 -16.52 27.47
C TYR A 434 25.78 -15.04 27.87
N THR A 435 26.40 -14.25 27.01
CA THR A 435 26.45 -12.78 27.16
C THR A 435 25.89 -12.17 25.89
N PRO A 436 24.70 -11.55 25.92
CA PRO A 436 24.06 -11.06 24.71
C PRO A 436 24.73 -9.78 24.19
N ASP A 437 24.85 -9.68 22.87
CA ASP A 437 25.25 -8.45 22.17
C ASP A 437 24.02 -7.62 21.79
N THR A 438 22.89 -8.31 21.58
CA THR A 438 21.58 -7.72 21.29
C THR A 438 20.50 -8.47 22.06
N ALA A 439 19.57 -7.77 22.68
CA ALA A 439 18.42 -8.34 23.38
C ALA A 439 17.11 -7.76 22.85
N VAL A 440 16.14 -8.63 22.55
CA VAL A 440 14.75 -8.25 22.27
C VAL A 440 13.89 -8.73 23.42
N ILE A 441 13.22 -7.82 24.11
CA ILE A 441 12.43 -8.09 25.32
C ILE A 441 10.95 -7.91 24.98
N LYS A 442 10.14 -8.95 25.18
CA LYS A 442 8.68 -8.93 25.06
C LYS A 442 8.07 -9.69 26.23
N ILE A 443 7.78 -8.98 27.32
CA ILE A 443 7.36 -9.61 28.56
C ILE A 443 6.33 -8.77 29.32
N GLY A 444 5.45 -9.44 30.05
CA GLY A 444 4.57 -8.81 31.04
C GLY A 444 3.09 -9.14 30.90
N ILE A 445 2.67 -9.87 29.85
CA ILE A 445 1.24 -10.19 29.69
C ILE A 445 0.72 -11.09 30.82
N ASN A 446 1.57 -12.01 31.30
CA ASN A 446 1.25 -12.87 32.44
C ASN A 446 1.16 -12.10 33.77
N ASP A 447 1.98 -11.06 33.94
CA ASP A 447 1.94 -10.18 35.10
C ASP A 447 0.65 -9.36 35.12
N ILE A 448 0.24 -8.83 33.94
CA ILE A 448 -1.03 -8.14 33.76
C ILE A 448 -2.21 -9.07 34.09
N ALA A 449 -2.19 -10.31 33.57
CA ALA A 449 -3.24 -11.30 33.81
C ALA A 449 -3.37 -11.68 35.30
N ASP A 450 -2.27 -11.63 36.05
CA ASP A 450 -2.25 -11.88 37.50
C ASP A 450 -2.60 -10.64 38.34
N GLY A 451 -2.84 -9.48 37.72
CA GLY A 451 -3.18 -8.25 38.41
C GLY A 451 -2.00 -7.55 39.10
N VAL A 452 -0.76 -7.81 38.65
CA VAL A 452 0.41 -7.07 39.11
C VAL A 452 0.28 -5.61 38.69
N ALA A 453 0.67 -4.67 39.56
CA ALA A 453 0.65 -3.25 39.24
C ALA A 453 1.59 -2.95 38.06
N VAL A 454 1.07 -2.27 37.02
CA VAL A 454 1.82 -1.93 35.80
C VAL A 454 3.14 -1.20 36.08
N THR A 455 3.18 -0.34 37.10
CA THR A 455 4.41 0.33 37.53
C THR A 455 5.46 -0.63 38.06
N GLN A 456 5.06 -1.69 38.77
CA GLN A 456 5.97 -2.74 39.23
C GLN A 456 6.49 -3.57 38.05
N ILE A 457 5.64 -3.86 37.06
CA ILE A 457 6.06 -4.58 35.84
C ILE A 457 7.14 -3.76 35.12
N ARG A 458 6.93 -2.45 34.93
CA ARG A 458 7.93 -1.52 34.40
C ARG A 458 9.24 -1.56 35.21
N ASP A 459 9.16 -1.53 36.54
CA ASP A 459 10.35 -1.53 37.41
C ASP A 459 11.12 -2.86 37.33
N ASP A 460 10.41 -3.98 37.19
CA ASP A 460 11.01 -5.30 36.97
C ASP A 460 11.69 -5.38 35.59
N ILE A 461 11.08 -4.84 34.53
CA ILE A 461 11.72 -4.69 33.20
C ILE A 461 12.96 -3.80 33.31
N GLY A 462 12.89 -2.72 34.09
CA GLY A 462 14.04 -1.86 34.39
C GLY A 462 15.19 -2.60 35.07
N THR A 463 14.88 -3.52 35.99
CA THR A 463 15.88 -4.38 36.64
C THR A 463 16.50 -5.37 35.64
N MET A 464 15.69 -5.94 34.74
CA MET A 464 16.17 -6.81 33.66
C MET A 464 17.19 -6.08 32.77
N ILE A 465 16.90 -4.84 32.40
CA ILE A 465 17.81 -3.98 31.63
C ILE A 465 19.12 -3.76 32.39
N ASP A 466 19.07 -3.42 33.67
CA ASP A 466 20.27 -3.22 34.50
C ASP A 466 21.15 -4.49 34.55
N GLN A 467 20.53 -5.67 34.65
CA GLN A 467 21.25 -6.95 34.66
C GLN A 467 21.92 -7.23 33.31
N LEU A 468 21.22 -7.00 32.18
CA LEU A 468 21.79 -7.13 30.83
C LEU A 468 22.96 -6.18 30.61
N GLN A 469 22.82 -4.91 31.00
CA GLN A 469 23.88 -3.91 30.89
C GLN A 469 25.09 -4.24 31.78
N ALA A 470 24.87 -4.83 32.95
CA ALA A 470 25.95 -5.31 33.81
C ALA A 470 26.67 -6.54 33.23
N ALA A 471 25.98 -7.40 32.47
CA ALA A 471 26.60 -8.50 31.74
C ALA A 471 27.41 -8.02 30.53
N ASN A 472 26.88 -7.04 29.80
CA ASN A 472 27.54 -6.41 28.66
C ASN A 472 27.18 -4.92 28.59
N ALA A 473 28.16 -4.06 28.92
CA ALA A 473 27.98 -2.60 28.91
C ALA A 473 27.68 -2.01 27.52
N ASN A 474 27.85 -2.81 26.45
CA ASN A 474 27.57 -2.44 25.06
C ASN A 474 26.33 -3.15 24.48
N VAL A 475 25.54 -3.85 25.31
CA VAL A 475 24.34 -4.55 24.84
C VAL A 475 23.36 -3.56 24.20
N ARG A 476 22.84 -3.90 23.03
CA ARG A 476 21.70 -3.19 22.43
C ARG A 476 20.41 -3.81 22.89
N ILE A 477 19.44 -3.00 23.30
CA ILE A 477 18.18 -3.51 23.83
C ILE A 477 17.01 -2.97 23.00
N PHE A 478 16.11 -3.86 22.64
CA PHE A 478 14.87 -3.56 21.93
C PHE A 478 13.68 -4.04 22.78
N LEU A 479 12.90 -3.10 23.31
CA LEU A 479 11.70 -3.36 24.10
C LEU A 479 10.49 -3.44 23.15
N SER A 480 9.99 -4.65 22.90
CA SER A 480 8.75 -4.85 22.16
C SER A 480 7.56 -4.64 23.09
N GLN A 481 6.59 -3.84 22.64
CA GLN A 481 5.31 -3.68 23.35
C GLN A 481 4.63 -5.03 23.64
N VAL A 482 3.86 -5.08 24.72
CA VAL A 482 2.97 -6.20 25.00
C VAL A 482 1.74 -6.12 24.09
N LEU A 483 1.19 -7.27 23.67
CA LEU A 483 0.06 -7.34 22.74
C LEU A 483 -1.27 -7.29 23.47
N TYR A 484 -2.28 -6.74 22.80
CA TYR A 484 -3.67 -6.99 23.14
C TYR A 484 -3.99 -8.47 23.11
N ILE A 485 -4.95 -8.84 23.97
CA ILE A 485 -5.48 -10.20 24.09
C ILE A 485 -7.01 -10.17 24.05
N ASN A 486 -7.62 -11.26 23.61
CA ASN A 486 -9.07 -11.40 23.53
C ASN A 486 -9.63 -11.98 24.85
N LYS A 487 -9.28 -11.33 25.97
CA LYS A 487 -9.70 -11.71 27.35
C LYS A 487 -10.42 -10.58 28.11
N GLY A 488 -10.75 -9.48 27.43
CA GLY A 488 -11.57 -8.40 27.96
C GLY A 488 -10.87 -7.03 28.01
N ALA A 489 -11.65 -5.96 27.83
CA ALA A 489 -11.15 -4.59 27.70
C ALA A 489 -10.33 -4.09 28.92
N ALA A 490 -10.65 -4.55 30.13
CA ALA A 490 -9.93 -4.15 31.34
C ALA A 490 -8.45 -4.59 31.35
N LEU A 491 -8.14 -5.76 30.76
CA LEU A 491 -6.76 -6.22 30.63
C LEU A 491 -6.03 -5.44 29.53
N ASN A 492 -6.69 -5.16 28.41
CA ASN A 492 -6.10 -4.36 27.33
C ASN A 492 -5.83 -2.91 27.77
N ALA A 493 -6.64 -2.32 28.65
CA ALA A 493 -6.33 -1.03 29.26
C ALA A 493 -5.02 -1.07 30.10
N LYS A 494 -4.70 -2.21 30.74
CA LYS A 494 -3.42 -2.42 31.42
C LYS A 494 -2.26 -2.65 30.46
N VAL A 495 -2.51 -3.26 29.30
CA VAL A 495 -1.54 -3.34 28.20
C VAL A 495 -1.19 -1.92 27.72
N ASP A 496 -2.19 -1.06 27.52
CA ASP A 496 -1.98 0.34 27.14
C ASP A 496 -1.19 1.11 28.20
N GLU A 497 -1.56 0.97 29.48
CA GLU A 497 -0.83 1.59 30.58
C GLU A 497 0.64 1.15 30.61
N LEU A 498 0.95 -0.14 30.40
CA LEU A 498 2.32 -0.63 30.39
C LEU A 498 3.09 -0.13 29.17
N ASN A 499 2.50 -0.26 27.98
CA ASN A 499 3.12 0.16 26.73
C ASN A 499 3.43 1.66 26.74
N ALA A 500 2.58 2.49 27.33
CA ALA A 500 2.80 3.93 27.50
C ALA A 500 4.00 4.27 28.42
N LEU A 501 4.41 3.36 29.32
CA LEU A 501 5.56 3.57 30.21
C LEU A 501 6.90 3.15 29.59
N LEU A 502 6.89 2.30 28.55
CA LEU A 502 8.13 1.77 27.95
C LEU A 502 9.03 2.85 27.34
N PRO A 503 8.52 3.88 26.63
CA PRO A 503 9.38 4.92 26.05
C PRO A 503 10.18 5.70 27.10
N SER A 504 9.55 6.07 28.22
CA SER A 504 10.24 6.76 29.32
C SER A 504 11.27 5.85 29.98
N LEU A 505 10.93 4.57 30.20
CA LEU A 505 11.88 3.60 30.74
C LEU A 505 13.12 3.42 29.82
N ALA A 506 12.90 3.31 28.51
CA ALA A 506 13.98 3.18 27.54
C ALA A 506 14.89 4.41 27.52
N ALA A 507 14.32 5.62 27.60
CA ALA A 507 15.09 6.85 27.69
C ALA A 507 15.91 6.93 28.98
N ASP A 508 15.31 6.59 30.13
CA ASP A 508 15.97 6.65 31.45
C ASP A 508 17.11 5.63 31.59
N LYS A 509 16.98 4.47 30.95
CA LYS A 509 17.95 3.37 31.03
C LYS A 509 18.97 3.34 29.90
N THR A 510 18.78 4.15 28.85
CA THR A 510 19.77 4.29 27.78
C THR A 510 21.07 4.89 28.34
N THR A 511 22.20 4.32 27.92
CA THR A 511 23.54 4.87 28.22
C THR A 511 24.28 5.19 26.94
N SER A 512 25.43 5.87 27.05
CA SER A 512 26.29 6.22 25.91
C SER A 512 26.96 5.03 25.22
N THR A 513 26.72 3.78 25.66
CA THR A 513 27.27 2.55 25.05
C THR A 513 26.22 1.45 24.90
N SER A 514 25.16 1.49 25.70
CA SER A 514 24.01 0.56 25.63
C SER A 514 22.73 1.34 25.29
N PRO A 515 22.42 1.47 23.99
CA PRO A 515 21.21 2.13 23.50
C PRO A 515 19.97 1.22 23.64
N ILE A 516 18.82 1.84 23.91
CA ILE A 516 17.54 1.14 24.09
C ILE A 516 16.45 1.74 23.20
N TRP A 517 15.79 0.91 22.41
CA TRP A 517 14.67 1.32 21.55
C TRP A 517 13.38 0.61 21.95
N VAL A 518 12.24 1.29 21.76
CA VAL A 518 10.92 0.67 21.86
C VAL A 518 10.47 0.28 20.44
N ILE A 519 9.96 -0.94 20.30
CA ILE A 519 9.34 -1.44 19.07
C ILE A 519 7.83 -1.48 19.26
N GLU A 520 7.14 -0.69 18.44
CA GLU A 520 5.69 -0.70 18.32
C GLU A 520 5.23 -2.03 17.71
N THR A 521 4.62 -2.90 18.52
CA THR A 521 4.11 -4.19 18.05
C THR A 521 2.63 -4.39 18.36
N ASN A 522 2.00 -3.47 19.10
CA ASN A 522 0.59 -3.58 19.50
C ASN A 522 -0.37 -2.90 18.51
N THR A 523 0.02 -1.75 17.96
CA THR A 523 -0.84 -0.92 17.10
C THR A 523 -1.23 -1.64 15.81
N GLY A 524 -2.50 -2.05 15.71
CA GLY A 524 -3.07 -2.79 14.59
C GLY A 524 -3.06 -4.31 14.77
N PHE A 525 -2.62 -4.82 15.92
CA PHE A 525 -2.74 -6.24 16.25
C PHE A 525 -4.18 -6.55 16.67
N ASN A 526 -4.85 -7.45 15.95
CA ASN A 526 -6.20 -7.89 16.24
C ASN A 526 -6.18 -9.25 16.95
N PRO A 527 -6.38 -9.30 18.29
CA PRO A 527 -6.31 -10.54 19.02
C PRO A 527 -7.45 -11.52 18.72
N VAL A 528 -8.52 -11.09 18.03
CA VAL A 528 -9.61 -11.97 17.61
C VAL A 528 -9.18 -12.84 16.44
N THR A 529 -8.53 -12.26 15.44
CA THR A 529 -8.16 -12.95 14.20
C THR A 529 -6.71 -13.43 14.19
N GLN A 530 -5.83 -12.83 14.99
CA GLN A 530 -4.40 -13.10 14.99
C GLN A 530 -3.93 -13.93 16.18
N THR A 531 -4.84 -14.56 16.93
CA THR A 531 -4.50 -15.52 18.01
C THR A 531 -5.25 -16.83 17.84
N PHE A 532 -4.66 -17.94 18.29
CA PHE A 532 -5.33 -19.25 18.24
C PHE A 532 -6.09 -19.62 19.52
N ASP A 533 -5.76 -18.99 20.65
CA ASP A 533 -6.37 -19.27 21.96
C ASP A 533 -6.78 -18.02 22.75
N GLN A 534 -6.99 -16.91 22.03
CA GLN A 534 -7.30 -15.58 22.56
C GLN A 534 -6.10 -14.84 23.18
N VAL A 535 -4.90 -15.45 23.25
CA VAL A 535 -3.70 -14.83 23.84
C VAL A 535 -2.48 -14.98 22.93
N HIS A 536 -2.24 -16.19 22.44
CA HIS A 536 -1.02 -16.53 21.71
C HIS A 536 -1.22 -16.32 20.20
N PRO A 537 -0.26 -15.64 19.53
CA PRO A 537 -0.34 -15.41 18.11
C PRO A 537 -0.48 -16.71 17.29
N ASN A 538 -1.38 -16.72 16.31
CA ASN A 538 -1.42 -17.74 15.25
C ASN A 538 -0.39 -17.40 14.15
N ALA A 539 -0.38 -18.13 13.03
CA ALA A 539 0.60 -17.88 11.95
C ALA A 539 0.60 -16.41 11.47
N ASP A 540 -0.56 -15.80 11.30
CA ASP A 540 -0.69 -14.39 10.89
C ASP A 540 -0.20 -13.44 11.97
N GLY A 541 -0.54 -13.72 13.22
CA GLY A 541 -0.07 -12.95 14.36
C GLY A 541 1.45 -13.05 14.58
N GLU A 542 2.03 -14.24 14.43
CA GLU A 542 3.47 -14.47 14.51
C GLU A 542 4.21 -13.73 13.39
N ALA A 543 3.66 -13.77 12.17
CA ALA A 543 4.18 -13.00 11.03
C ALA A 543 4.11 -11.48 11.29
N TYR A 544 2.96 -11.01 11.78
CA TYR A 544 2.73 -9.60 12.10
C TYR A 544 3.72 -9.07 13.14
N VAL A 545 3.90 -9.80 14.24
CA VAL A 545 4.80 -9.41 15.34
C VAL A 545 6.25 -9.54 14.90
N GLY A 546 6.61 -10.64 14.24
CA GLY A 546 7.97 -10.89 13.79
C GLY A 546 8.45 -9.89 12.74
N ASN A 547 7.58 -9.46 11.83
CA ASN A 547 7.90 -8.41 10.86
C ASN A 547 8.14 -7.06 11.53
N ARG A 548 7.34 -6.67 12.53
CA ARG A 548 7.57 -5.40 13.26
C ARG A 548 8.85 -5.43 14.09
N ILE A 549 9.15 -6.55 14.73
CA ILE A 549 10.43 -6.73 15.42
C ILE A 549 11.59 -6.66 14.41
N SER A 550 11.45 -7.28 13.24
CA SER A 550 12.44 -7.21 12.16
C SER A 550 12.65 -5.78 11.66
N GLY A 551 11.57 -5.03 11.48
CA GLY A 551 11.65 -3.61 11.15
C GLY A 551 12.40 -2.82 12.24
N GLY A 552 12.07 -3.07 13.51
CA GLY A 552 12.68 -2.37 14.65
C GLY A 552 14.19 -2.65 14.77
N LEU A 553 14.61 -3.85 14.35
CA LEU A 553 16.01 -4.25 14.21
C LEU A 553 16.71 -3.64 12.99
N ALA A 554 16.01 -2.87 12.14
CA ALA A 554 16.47 -2.38 10.85
C ALA A 554 16.86 -3.51 9.86
N LEU A 555 16.17 -4.65 9.96
CA LEU A 555 16.36 -5.80 9.08
C LEU A 555 15.56 -5.66 7.77
N ILE A 556 14.34 -5.16 7.89
CA ILE A 556 13.42 -4.86 6.79
C ILE A 556 12.88 -3.43 6.96
N GLU A 557 12.22 -2.89 5.93
CA GLU A 557 11.44 -1.65 6.08
C GLU A 557 10.40 -1.81 7.20
N MET A 558 10.25 -0.81 8.06
CA MET A 558 9.29 -0.87 9.17
C MET A 558 7.89 -1.11 8.62
N PRO A 559 7.23 -2.24 8.97
CA PRO A 559 5.84 -2.44 8.57
C PRO A 559 4.99 -1.35 9.20
N VAL A 560 4.23 -0.63 8.38
CA VAL A 560 3.33 0.42 8.85
C VAL A 560 2.37 -0.20 9.88
N PRO A 561 2.19 0.39 11.08
CA PRO A 561 1.22 -0.08 12.07
C PRO A 561 -0.13 -0.29 11.40
N GLY A 562 -0.73 -1.45 11.62
CA GLY A 562 -1.88 -1.86 10.84
C GLY A 562 -3.07 -0.93 11.10
N GLY A 563 -3.35 0.00 10.17
CA GLY A 563 -4.49 -0.30 9.30
C GLY A 563 -4.11 -1.62 8.64
N VAL A 564 -4.78 -2.70 9.04
CA VAL A 564 -4.45 -4.06 8.63
C VAL A 564 -4.15 -4.02 7.13
N THR A 565 -2.90 -4.28 6.73
CA THR A 565 -2.68 -4.75 5.37
C THR A 565 -3.09 -6.23 5.36
N ALA A 566 -4.38 -6.48 5.56
CA ALA A 566 -5.06 -7.26 4.53
C ALA A 566 -4.76 -6.48 3.26
N LEU A 567 -4.36 -7.13 2.16
CA LEU A 567 -4.33 -6.41 0.89
C LEU A 567 -5.60 -5.55 0.87
N PRO A 568 -5.51 -4.21 0.78
CA PRO A 568 -6.71 -3.45 0.62
C PRO A 568 -7.42 -4.13 -0.54
N LEU A 569 -8.68 -4.54 -0.35
CA LEU A 569 -9.58 -4.58 -1.48
C LEU A 569 -9.51 -3.15 -1.98
N GLN A 570 -8.64 -2.98 -2.98
CA GLN A 570 -8.29 -1.70 -3.50
C GLN A 570 -9.58 -1.18 -4.11
N GLU A 571 -9.85 0.09 -3.86
CA GLU A 571 -10.80 0.83 -4.68
C GLU A 571 -10.56 0.48 -6.16
N LYS A 572 -11.60 -0.01 -6.83
CA LYS A 572 -11.57 -0.27 -8.27
C LYS A 572 -11.88 1.05 -8.98
N ASP A 573 -10.88 1.65 -9.63
CA ASP A 573 -11.10 2.74 -10.57
C ASP A 573 -11.99 2.25 -11.73
N SER A 574 -12.93 3.09 -12.15
CA SER A 574 -14.10 2.74 -12.95
C SER A 574 -13.88 2.79 -14.47
N ASN A 575 -12.66 2.85 -14.97
CA ASN A 575 -12.41 3.28 -16.35
C ASN A 575 -12.10 2.16 -17.38
N ASP A 576 -12.64 0.95 -17.22
CA ASP A 576 -12.71 -0.04 -18.32
C ASP A 576 -13.94 -0.99 -18.16
N LEU A 577 -15.02 -0.60 -18.85
CA LEU A 577 -16.21 -1.32 -19.36
C LEU A 577 -16.78 -2.56 -18.62
N GLY A 578 -18.10 -2.53 -18.32
CA GLY A 578 -18.92 -3.75 -18.12
C GLY A 578 -19.78 -3.86 -16.84
N SER A 579 -20.40 -2.77 -16.36
CA SER A 579 -21.32 -2.77 -15.20
C SER A 579 -22.76 -2.46 -15.62
N ALA A 580 -23.76 -2.97 -14.89
CA ALA A 580 -25.10 -2.39 -14.91
C ALA A 580 -25.03 -1.05 -14.16
N LYS A 581 -24.73 0.02 -14.90
CA LYS A 581 -24.71 1.40 -14.43
C LYS A 581 -25.98 2.09 -14.92
N PHE A 582 -26.71 2.68 -13.99
CA PHE A 582 -27.88 3.49 -14.25
C PHE A 582 -27.54 4.91 -13.84
N GLU A 583 -27.36 5.79 -14.82
CA GLU A 583 -27.35 7.23 -14.53
C GLU A 583 -28.75 7.63 -14.03
N GLY A 584 -28.91 8.75 -13.35
CA GLY A 584 -30.20 9.21 -12.85
C GLY A 584 -31.32 9.26 -13.91
N THR A 585 -31.01 9.56 -15.17
CA THR A 585 -31.95 9.51 -16.30
C THR A 585 -32.26 8.10 -16.79
N ASP A 586 -31.40 7.12 -16.50
CA ASP A 586 -31.69 5.71 -16.71
C ASP A 586 -32.57 5.14 -15.60
N ILE A 587 -32.68 5.84 -14.45
CA ILE A 587 -33.57 5.51 -13.34
C ILE A 587 -34.95 6.15 -13.55
N TRP A 588 -35.00 7.41 -13.98
CA TRP A 588 -36.23 8.15 -14.22
C TRP A 588 -36.11 9.05 -15.45
N ASN A 589 -36.98 8.84 -16.42
CA ASN A 589 -37.05 9.63 -17.64
C ASN A 589 -38.50 9.79 -18.10
N THR A 590 -38.77 10.83 -18.89
CA THR A 590 -40.09 11.11 -19.48
C THR A 590 -41.26 11.24 -18.49
N GLY A 591 -40.98 11.55 -17.22
CA GLY A 591 -42.01 11.72 -16.18
C GLY A 591 -42.35 10.45 -15.38
N SER A 592 -41.61 9.36 -15.59
CA SER A 592 -41.80 8.06 -14.93
C SER A 592 -40.48 7.35 -14.65
N PHE A 593 -40.49 6.37 -13.75
CA PHE A 593 -39.34 5.47 -13.58
C PHE A 593 -39.16 4.58 -14.81
N ALA A 594 -37.90 4.39 -15.23
CA ALA A 594 -37.53 3.67 -16.42
C ALA A 594 -37.49 2.14 -16.18
N THR A 595 -37.41 1.35 -17.26
CA THR A 595 -37.57 -0.11 -17.22
C THR A 595 -36.65 -0.78 -16.19
N GLY A 596 -37.24 -1.52 -15.23
CA GLY A 596 -36.54 -2.20 -14.13
C GLY A 596 -36.56 -1.43 -12.81
N TRP A 597 -36.68 -0.10 -12.87
CA TRP A 597 -36.82 0.77 -11.69
C TRP A 597 -38.29 1.03 -11.37
N ILE A 598 -38.63 0.99 -10.09
CA ILE A 598 -39.96 1.33 -9.57
C ILE A 598 -39.84 2.26 -8.37
N SER A 599 -40.99 2.74 -7.87
CA SER A 599 -41.05 3.48 -6.61
C SER A 599 -42.21 3.00 -5.75
N ASN A 600 -42.08 3.17 -4.45
CA ASN A 600 -43.18 3.08 -3.51
C ASN A 600 -43.52 4.47 -2.98
N GLY A 601 -44.82 4.74 -2.84
CA GLY A 601 -45.32 6.07 -2.54
C GLY A 601 -45.14 7.02 -3.73
N ASN A 602 -44.97 8.31 -3.44
CA ASN A 602 -44.63 9.36 -4.40
C ASN A 602 -43.36 10.13 -3.98
N PRO A 603 -42.17 9.48 -3.99
CA PRO A 603 -40.91 10.21 -3.82
C PRO A 603 -40.87 11.23 -4.95
N GLY A 604 -40.79 12.52 -4.63
CA GLY A 604 -40.88 13.63 -5.59
C GLY A 604 -39.70 13.63 -6.56
N ALA A 605 -39.75 12.70 -7.52
CA ALA A 605 -38.74 12.46 -8.53
C ALA A 605 -38.83 13.56 -9.58
N THR A 606 -37.72 14.25 -9.77
CA THR A 606 -37.57 15.28 -10.78
C THR A 606 -36.21 15.13 -11.41
N ALA A 607 -36.12 15.35 -12.72
CA ALA A 607 -34.83 15.53 -13.37
C ALA A 607 -34.03 16.60 -12.60
N ALA A 608 -32.81 16.24 -12.22
CA ALA A 608 -31.79 17.20 -11.84
C ALA A 608 -30.90 17.46 -13.07
N ASP A 609 -30.04 18.47 -12.99
CA ASP A 609 -28.99 18.65 -14.00
C ASP A 609 -28.05 17.43 -13.91
N ASP A 610 -27.50 16.87 -15.00
CA ASP A 610 -26.45 15.83 -14.88
C ASP A 610 -26.59 14.56 -15.72
N ASN A 611 -27.77 14.31 -16.30
CA ASN A 611 -28.34 12.95 -16.28
C ASN A 611 -28.68 12.46 -14.87
N ASP A 612 -28.76 13.37 -13.88
CA ASP A 612 -29.08 13.04 -12.50
C ASP A 612 -30.60 13.02 -12.26
N ILE A 613 -31.00 12.31 -11.21
CA ILE A 613 -32.36 12.36 -10.66
C ILE A 613 -32.32 12.90 -9.24
N ARG A 614 -33.13 13.93 -8.97
CA ARG A 614 -33.42 14.32 -7.58
C ARG A 614 -34.66 13.58 -7.09
N ILE A 615 -34.53 12.92 -5.95
CA ILE A 615 -35.61 12.28 -5.20
C ILE A 615 -35.82 13.00 -3.87
N THR A 616 -37.07 13.36 -3.56
CA THR A 616 -37.40 14.13 -2.35
C THR A 616 -38.58 13.50 -1.62
N HIS A 617 -38.44 13.36 -0.30
CA HIS A 617 -39.51 12.92 0.58
C HIS A 617 -40.45 14.09 0.93
N PRO A 618 -41.78 13.96 0.81
CA PRO A 618 -42.72 15.06 1.09
C PRO A 618 -42.86 15.40 2.58
N GLY A 619 -42.35 14.55 3.46
CA GLY A 619 -42.38 14.72 4.93
C GLY A 619 -43.71 14.32 5.56
N ASP A 620 -44.51 13.50 4.87
CA ASP A 620 -45.67 12.81 5.45
C ASP A 620 -45.25 11.42 5.97
N ALA A 621 -46.05 10.80 6.83
CA ALA A 621 -45.68 9.53 7.50
C ALA A 621 -45.95 8.29 6.63
N ILE A 622 -45.60 8.33 5.35
CA ILE A 622 -45.70 7.22 4.39
C ILE A 622 -44.28 6.89 3.92
N ALA A 623 -43.98 5.62 3.71
CA ALA A 623 -42.68 5.22 3.19
C ALA A 623 -42.54 5.63 1.71
N HIS A 624 -41.47 6.33 1.37
CA HIS A 624 -41.15 6.76 0.00
C HIS A 624 -39.75 6.28 -0.40
N TRP A 625 -39.66 5.41 -1.40
CA TRP A 625 -38.37 4.89 -1.89
C TRP A 625 -38.38 4.63 -3.40
N ILE A 626 -37.19 4.53 -3.96
CA ILE A 626 -36.95 3.99 -5.30
C ILE A 626 -36.33 2.61 -5.18
N GLU A 627 -36.63 1.74 -6.14
CA GLU A 627 -36.23 0.34 -6.08
C GLU A 627 -35.77 -0.14 -7.45
N GLY A 628 -34.57 -0.73 -7.49
CA GLY A 628 -33.94 -1.25 -8.70
C GLY A 628 -33.79 -2.78 -8.69
N THR A 629 -34.57 -3.50 -7.89
CA THR A 629 -34.51 -4.97 -7.80
C THR A 629 -34.55 -5.65 -9.18
N ASN A 630 -35.39 -5.15 -10.09
CA ASN A 630 -35.61 -5.75 -11.42
C ASN A 630 -34.65 -5.22 -12.49
N THR A 631 -33.59 -4.51 -12.13
CA THR A 631 -32.63 -3.97 -13.11
C THR A 631 -31.54 -4.97 -13.48
N GLY A 632 -31.66 -6.21 -12.99
CA GLY A 632 -30.61 -7.24 -13.03
C GLY A 632 -29.93 -7.45 -11.66
N TRP A 633 -30.36 -6.75 -10.61
CA TRP A 633 -29.84 -6.91 -9.25
C TRP A 633 -30.13 -8.32 -8.70
N SER A 634 -31.37 -8.81 -8.79
CA SER A 634 -31.75 -10.18 -8.40
C SER A 634 -30.97 -11.27 -9.12
N ASP A 635 -30.30 -10.96 -10.24
CA ASP A 635 -29.52 -11.95 -10.99
C ASP A 635 -28.08 -12.10 -10.44
N ILE A 636 -27.59 -11.14 -9.64
CA ILE A 636 -26.20 -11.13 -9.14
C ILE A 636 -26.07 -11.12 -7.62
N ASN A 637 -27.15 -10.81 -6.90
CA ASN A 637 -27.13 -10.48 -5.49
C ASN A 637 -26.74 -11.65 -4.56
N ASP A 638 -26.92 -12.91 -4.98
CA ASP A 638 -26.49 -14.10 -4.23
C ASP A 638 -24.97 -14.35 -4.30
N GLY A 639 -24.27 -13.74 -5.27
CA GLY A 639 -22.84 -13.95 -5.55
C GLY A 639 -21.91 -12.90 -4.91
N ILE A 640 -20.62 -12.94 -5.29
CA ILE A 640 -19.69 -11.85 -4.98
C ILE A 640 -20.02 -10.66 -5.88
N TRP A 641 -20.32 -9.52 -5.27
CA TRP A 641 -20.63 -8.30 -6.01
C TRP A 641 -20.07 -7.05 -5.36
N THR A 642 -19.92 -5.99 -6.15
CA THR A 642 -19.72 -4.63 -5.64
C THR A 642 -20.81 -3.74 -6.20
N TRP A 643 -21.51 -3.06 -5.30
CA TRP A 643 -22.49 -2.01 -5.56
C TRP A 643 -21.84 -0.66 -5.28
N GLU A 644 -22.18 0.34 -6.08
CA GLU A 644 -21.72 1.71 -5.90
C GLU A 644 -22.81 2.69 -6.29
N ALA A 645 -22.94 3.78 -5.55
CA ALA A 645 -23.75 4.90 -5.98
C ALA A 645 -23.09 6.22 -5.62
N ARG A 646 -23.33 7.21 -6.47
CA ARG A 646 -22.87 8.58 -6.24
C ARG A 646 -24.05 9.47 -5.91
N PHE A 647 -24.04 9.98 -4.67
CA PHE A 647 -25.13 10.75 -4.09
C PHE A 647 -24.67 12.14 -3.67
N LYS A 648 -25.53 13.13 -3.87
CA LYS A 648 -25.46 14.41 -3.18
C LYS A 648 -26.67 14.55 -2.28
N PHE A 649 -26.44 14.73 -0.98
CA PHE A 649 -27.52 14.88 -0.01
C PHE A 649 -27.79 16.36 0.28
N ASP A 650 -28.88 16.87 -0.27
CA ASP A 650 -29.33 18.24 -0.03
C ASP A 650 -30.03 18.37 1.36
N ALA A 651 -30.68 17.30 1.83
CA ALA A 651 -31.27 17.23 3.17
C ALA A 651 -31.38 15.77 3.68
N LEU A 652 -31.00 15.53 4.93
CA LEU A 652 -31.15 14.23 5.63
C LEU A 652 -31.62 14.40 7.09
N PRO A 653 -32.75 15.08 7.36
CA PRO A 653 -33.17 15.39 8.72
C PRO A 653 -33.48 14.14 9.56
N ASN A 654 -33.93 13.05 8.94
CA ASN A 654 -34.29 11.80 9.61
C ASN A 654 -33.65 10.54 8.98
N GLY A 655 -32.63 10.72 8.15
CA GLY A 655 -31.88 9.64 7.51
C GLY A 655 -32.34 9.28 6.09
N PHE A 656 -31.64 8.35 5.47
CA PHE A 656 -31.89 7.74 4.16
C PHE A 656 -31.29 6.33 4.15
N ILE A 657 -31.97 5.33 3.61
CA ILE A 657 -31.46 3.95 3.57
C ILE A 657 -30.83 3.62 2.22
N VAL A 658 -29.75 2.84 2.26
CA VAL A 658 -29.32 1.95 1.18
C VAL A 658 -29.57 0.52 1.65
N TRP A 659 -30.48 -0.17 0.99
CA TRP A 659 -30.85 -1.57 1.25
C TRP A 659 -30.34 -2.41 0.09
N LEU A 660 -29.49 -3.40 0.38
CA LEU A 660 -28.98 -4.37 -0.60
C LEU A 660 -29.23 -5.80 -0.10
N GLY A 661 -30.26 -6.45 -0.65
CA GLY A 661 -30.66 -7.83 -0.32
C GLY A 661 -30.05 -8.87 -1.26
N THR A 662 -29.64 -10.01 -0.69
CA THR A 662 -28.90 -11.12 -1.31
C THR A 662 -29.66 -12.45 -1.24
N GLY A 663 -30.99 -12.39 -1.28
CA GLY A 663 -31.83 -13.58 -1.15
C GLY A 663 -32.00 -13.97 0.31
N GLU A 664 -31.06 -14.72 0.88
CA GLU A 664 -31.18 -15.19 2.27
C GLU A 664 -30.89 -14.09 3.30
N ASP A 665 -30.12 -13.06 2.92
CA ASP A 665 -29.58 -12.03 3.82
C ASP A 665 -29.67 -10.61 3.20
N ALA A 666 -29.34 -9.58 3.98
CA ALA A 666 -29.26 -8.20 3.50
C ALA A 666 -28.31 -7.34 4.34
N ILE A 667 -27.90 -6.20 3.76
CA ILE A 667 -27.34 -5.06 4.49
C ILE A 667 -28.22 -3.82 4.38
N PHE A 668 -28.36 -3.12 5.50
CA PHE A 668 -29.11 -1.88 5.66
C PHE A 668 -28.18 -0.78 6.15
N ILE A 669 -27.87 0.18 5.26
CA ILE A 669 -26.96 1.28 5.56
C ILE A 669 -27.78 2.56 5.74
N GLU A 670 -27.75 3.09 6.97
CA GLU A 670 -28.42 4.33 7.33
C GLU A 670 -27.48 5.52 7.13
N LEU A 671 -27.86 6.43 6.24
CA LEU A 671 -27.15 7.66 5.93
C LEU A 671 -27.83 8.83 6.65
N TYR A 672 -27.15 9.42 7.63
CA TYR A 672 -27.56 10.65 8.32
C TYR A 672 -26.72 11.83 7.87
N ALA A 673 -27.16 13.05 8.20
CA ALA A 673 -26.38 14.26 7.91
C ALA A 673 -24.97 14.24 8.55
N ASP A 674 -24.83 13.64 9.74
CA ASP A 674 -23.61 13.68 10.57
C ASP A 674 -22.90 12.34 10.74
N ARG A 675 -23.40 11.25 10.13
CA ARG A 675 -22.81 9.91 10.19
C ARG A 675 -23.40 8.94 9.17
N THR A 676 -22.73 7.80 9.01
CA THR A 676 -23.26 6.61 8.32
C THR A 676 -23.09 5.39 9.23
N GLN A 677 -24.13 4.55 9.33
CA GLN A 677 -24.17 3.41 10.26
C GLN A 677 -24.95 2.21 9.70
N ASP A 678 -24.82 1.04 10.31
CA ASP A 678 -25.66 -0.13 10.04
C ASP A 678 -26.96 -0.15 10.89
N THR A 679 -28.04 -0.73 10.37
CA THR A 679 -29.32 -0.85 11.09
C THR A 679 -29.27 -1.97 12.14
N GLY A 680 -29.45 -1.61 13.42
CA GLY A 680 -29.79 -2.57 14.49
C GLY A 680 -28.64 -3.43 15.04
N GLY A 681 -27.51 -3.57 14.34
CA GLY A 681 -26.33 -4.33 14.76
C GLY A 681 -25.20 -3.51 15.43
N GLN A 682 -25.07 -2.22 15.07
CA GLN A 682 -23.94 -1.34 15.45
C GLN A 682 -22.55 -1.93 15.13
N SER A 683 -22.43 -2.73 14.08
CA SER A 683 -21.15 -3.21 13.57
C SER A 683 -20.30 -2.08 13.00
N PHE A 684 -20.91 -0.98 12.53
CA PHE A 684 -20.21 0.29 12.29
C PHE A 684 -21.10 1.51 12.47
N ASN A 685 -20.52 2.58 13.01
CA ASN A 685 -21.17 3.87 13.18
C ASN A 685 -20.10 4.96 13.09
N VAL A 686 -19.98 5.57 11.92
CA VAL A 686 -18.85 6.46 11.59
C VAL A 686 -19.36 7.88 11.37
N ALA A 687 -18.88 8.82 12.18
CA ALA A 687 -19.22 10.23 12.07
C ALA A 687 -18.51 10.91 10.89
N HIS A 688 -19.27 11.63 10.06
CA HIS A 688 -18.80 12.47 8.94
C HIS A 688 -19.97 13.30 8.39
N ASN A 689 -19.71 14.33 7.58
CA ASN A 689 -20.78 15.18 7.05
C ASN A 689 -21.24 14.71 5.66
N ASN A 690 -22.46 14.17 5.54
CA ASN A 690 -23.04 13.80 4.25
C ASN A 690 -23.73 14.97 3.53
N THR A 691 -24.04 16.05 4.25
CA THR A 691 -24.78 17.23 3.75
C THR A 691 -23.88 18.45 3.55
N ASP A 692 -22.65 18.26 3.06
CA ASP A 692 -21.69 19.35 2.80
C ASP A 692 -21.92 20.07 1.46
N GLY A 693 -22.90 19.59 0.67
CA GLY A 693 -23.27 20.13 -0.63
C GLY A 693 -22.50 19.56 -1.82
N GLN A 694 -21.61 18.60 -1.60
CA GLN A 694 -20.88 17.86 -2.62
C GLN A 694 -21.53 16.51 -2.96
N PHE A 695 -21.09 15.89 -4.07
CA PHE A 695 -21.36 14.49 -4.34
C PHE A 695 -20.34 13.62 -3.61
N HIS A 696 -20.82 12.51 -3.08
CA HIS A 696 -20.03 11.47 -2.43
C HIS A 696 -20.30 10.13 -3.07
N THR A 697 -19.25 9.32 -3.19
CA THR A 697 -19.35 7.96 -3.75
C THR A 697 -19.41 6.96 -2.61
N PHE A 698 -20.49 6.19 -2.56
CA PHE A 698 -20.68 5.09 -1.62
C PHE A 698 -20.45 3.77 -2.34
N ARG A 699 -19.63 2.89 -1.78
CA ARG A 699 -19.39 1.54 -2.30
C ARG A 699 -19.74 0.49 -1.26
N VAL A 700 -20.32 -0.63 -1.71
CA VAL A 700 -20.62 -1.79 -0.88
C VAL A 700 -20.16 -3.04 -1.59
N THR A 701 -19.37 -3.88 -0.93
CA THR A 701 -18.96 -5.19 -1.46
C THR A 701 -19.55 -6.30 -0.61
N HIS A 702 -20.06 -7.36 -1.25
CA HIS A 702 -20.58 -8.56 -0.61
C HIS A 702 -19.62 -9.73 -0.80
N ASP A 703 -19.29 -10.40 0.31
CA ASP A 703 -18.54 -11.64 0.33
C ASP A 703 -19.38 -12.77 0.94
N PRO A 704 -20.02 -13.60 0.10
CA PRO A 704 -20.82 -14.74 0.55
C PRO A 704 -19.98 -15.89 1.14
N ASN A 705 -18.64 -15.89 0.98
CA ASN A 705 -17.80 -16.93 1.57
C ASN A 705 -17.56 -16.70 3.06
N THR A 706 -17.54 -15.44 3.49
CA THR A 706 -17.29 -15.05 4.88
C THR A 706 -18.51 -14.47 5.58
N ASN A 707 -19.62 -14.37 4.87
CA ASN A 707 -20.87 -13.72 5.26
C ASN A 707 -20.65 -12.27 5.73
N ARG A 708 -20.00 -11.47 4.87
CA ARG A 708 -19.61 -10.09 5.18
C ARG A 708 -19.98 -9.10 4.09
N TYR A 709 -20.23 -7.88 4.53
CA TYR A 709 -20.27 -6.70 3.68
C TYR A 709 -19.16 -5.72 4.05
N HIS A 710 -18.69 -4.95 3.08
CA HIS A 710 -17.76 -3.85 3.32
C HIS A 710 -18.33 -2.57 2.73
N VAL A 711 -18.30 -1.47 3.49
CA VAL A 711 -18.88 -0.19 3.07
C VAL A 711 -17.81 0.88 3.04
N TRP A 712 -17.77 1.68 1.98
CA TRP A 712 -16.89 2.84 1.83
C TRP A 712 -17.68 4.10 1.47
N ARG A 713 -17.10 5.25 1.80
CA ARG A 713 -17.51 6.58 1.32
C ARG A 713 -16.26 7.36 0.93
N ASP A 714 -16.20 7.89 -0.29
CA ASP A 714 -15.06 8.66 -0.81
C ASP A 714 -13.72 7.95 -0.48
N ASP A 715 -13.68 6.65 -0.76
CA ASP A 715 -12.49 5.77 -0.64
C ASP A 715 -12.06 5.48 0.81
N VAL A 716 -12.84 5.97 1.78
CA VAL A 716 -12.67 5.68 3.20
C VAL A 716 -13.61 4.54 3.61
N GLN A 717 -13.03 3.42 4.06
CA GLN A 717 -13.81 2.30 4.58
C GLN A 717 -14.51 2.67 5.89
N LEU A 718 -15.83 2.52 5.93
CA LEU A 718 -16.69 2.79 7.07
C LEU A 718 -16.91 1.54 7.94
N THR A 719 -16.93 0.35 7.34
CA THR A 719 -16.96 -0.93 8.07
C THR A 719 -15.60 -1.25 8.69
N PRO A 720 -15.54 -2.12 9.72
CA PRO A 720 -14.28 -2.71 10.15
C PRO A 720 -13.55 -3.38 8.99
N ALA A 721 -12.22 -3.51 9.08
CA ALA A 721 -11.40 -4.11 8.01
C ALA A 721 -11.84 -5.54 7.60
N GLY A 722 -12.47 -6.30 8.51
CA GLY A 722 -13.03 -7.63 8.24
C GLY A 722 -14.50 -7.64 7.81
N GLY A 723 -15.08 -6.47 7.50
CA GLY A 723 -16.47 -6.30 7.08
C GLY A 723 -17.48 -6.30 8.22
N ALA A 724 -18.67 -5.80 7.93
CA ALA A 724 -19.87 -5.94 8.76
C ALA A 724 -20.51 -7.33 8.53
N PRO A 725 -21.03 -7.99 9.58
CA PRO A 725 -21.89 -9.16 9.40
C PRO A 725 -23.21 -8.76 8.73
N TYR A 726 -23.97 -9.75 8.29
CA TYR A 726 -25.33 -9.54 7.78
C TYR A 726 -26.27 -9.04 8.88
N ASP A 727 -27.23 -8.20 8.51
CA ASP A 727 -28.19 -7.60 9.45
C ASP A 727 -29.33 -8.58 9.84
N GLY A 728 -29.32 -9.80 9.29
CA GLY A 728 -30.17 -10.94 9.64
C GLY A 728 -30.79 -11.63 8.42
N PRO A 729 -31.40 -12.82 8.57
CA PRO A 729 -32.06 -13.49 7.45
C PRO A 729 -33.35 -12.75 7.10
N THR A 730 -33.43 -12.22 5.89
CA THR A 730 -34.56 -11.37 5.47
C THR A 730 -35.40 -11.99 4.37
N ASP A 731 -35.00 -13.11 3.76
CA ASP A 731 -35.60 -13.68 2.55
C ASP A 731 -35.93 -12.54 1.55
N ASP A 732 -34.92 -11.71 1.26
CA ASP A 732 -35.07 -10.44 0.55
C ASP A 732 -33.98 -10.23 -0.50
N GLU A 733 -34.39 -10.03 -1.74
CA GLU A 733 -33.51 -9.79 -2.89
C GLU A 733 -33.49 -8.32 -3.31
N ARG A 734 -34.09 -7.40 -2.54
CA ARG A 734 -34.37 -6.06 -3.05
C ARG A 734 -33.17 -5.12 -2.99
N MET A 735 -33.11 -4.20 -3.95
CA MET A 735 -32.25 -3.01 -3.93
C MET A 735 -33.11 -1.76 -3.75
N ILE A 736 -33.15 -1.21 -2.53
CA ILE A 736 -34.01 -0.07 -2.17
C ILE A 736 -33.16 1.13 -1.72
N LEU A 737 -33.51 2.32 -2.23
CA LEU A 737 -32.89 3.59 -1.85
C LEU A 737 -33.99 4.58 -1.41
N GLY A 738 -33.93 5.09 -0.18
CA GLY A 738 -34.91 6.07 0.32
C GLY A 738 -35.42 5.82 1.74
N ASP A 739 -36.69 6.11 1.97
CA ASP A 739 -37.39 5.79 3.20
C ASP A 739 -38.18 4.50 3.02
N PHE A 740 -37.71 3.42 3.63
CA PHE A 740 -38.39 2.14 3.62
C PHE A 740 -39.42 1.99 4.75
N THR A 741 -39.54 2.98 5.64
CA THR A 741 -40.35 2.89 6.86
C THR A 741 -41.56 3.80 6.76
N GLY A 742 -42.76 3.34 7.14
CA GLY A 742 -43.92 4.24 7.30
C GLY A 742 -43.87 5.03 8.61
N SER A 743 -42.68 5.47 9.03
CA SER A 743 -42.38 5.98 10.38
C SER A 743 -41.56 7.27 10.29
N SER A 744 -40.98 7.73 11.41
CA SER A 744 -40.22 8.98 11.42
C SER A 744 -38.85 8.88 10.74
N PHE A 745 -38.31 7.69 10.50
CA PHE A 745 -37.06 7.52 9.76
C PHE A 745 -37.29 7.88 8.28
N GLY A 746 -36.33 8.52 7.60
CA GLY A 746 -36.47 8.88 6.19
C GLY A 746 -37.32 10.13 5.90
N ASP A 747 -38.16 10.56 6.86
CA ASP A 747 -39.01 11.75 6.72
C ASP A 747 -38.22 13.00 6.29
N GLY A 748 -38.48 13.49 5.08
CA GLY A 748 -38.00 14.80 4.60
C GLY A 748 -36.61 14.79 3.96
N TYR A 749 -36.08 13.64 3.54
CA TYR A 749 -34.83 13.59 2.77
C TYR A 749 -34.96 14.32 1.42
N SER A 750 -33.84 14.84 0.91
CA SER A 750 -33.69 15.30 -0.48
C SER A 750 -32.31 14.89 -0.99
N VAL A 751 -32.27 14.03 -2.01
CA VAL A 751 -31.05 13.41 -2.53
C VAL A 751 -31.02 13.55 -4.04
N THR A 752 -29.90 14.00 -4.58
CA THR A 752 -29.59 13.91 -6.01
C THR A 752 -28.73 12.66 -6.24
N VAL A 753 -29.19 11.78 -7.11
CA VAL A 753 -28.49 10.55 -7.52
C VAL A 753 -27.89 10.81 -8.90
N ASP A 754 -26.57 10.71 -8.98
CA ASP A 754 -25.81 10.78 -10.24
C ASP A 754 -25.88 9.43 -10.94
N TYR A 755 -25.38 8.37 -10.28
CA TYR A 755 -25.57 7.00 -10.74
C TYR A 755 -25.72 5.99 -9.61
N VAL A 756 -26.26 4.83 -9.99
CA VAL A 756 -26.20 3.58 -9.25
C VAL A 756 -25.58 2.53 -10.16
N MET A 757 -24.58 1.80 -9.70
CA MET A 757 -23.93 0.74 -10.45
C MET A 757 -23.65 -0.51 -9.61
N TYR A 758 -23.60 -1.66 -10.26
CA TYR A 758 -23.13 -2.89 -9.63
C TYR A 758 -22.42 -3.82 -10.62
N ARG A 759 -21.51 -4.67 -10.11
CA ARG A 759 -20.63 -5.57 -10.89
C ARG A 759 -20.58 -6.98 -10.30
N GLY A 760 -20.52 -8.01 -11.17
CA GLY A 760 -20.21 -9.41 -10.85
C GLY A 760 -19.07 -9.97 -11.73
N GLY A 761 -18.13 -10.73 -11.14
CA GLY A 761 -16.97 -11.31 -11.84
C GLY A 761 -15.82 -11.70 -10.90
N TYR A 762 -14.71 -12.22 -11.46
CA TYR A 762 -13.53 -12.70 -10.74
C TYR A 762 -12.23 -12.13 -11.34
N GLU A 763 -11.39 -11.52 -10.53
CA GLU A 763 -9.98 -11.22 -10.83
C GLU A 763 -9.13 -12.50 -10.79
N GLY A 764 -7.92 -12.46 -11.36
CA GLY A 764 -7.01 -13.61 -11.38
C GLY A 764 -6.73 -14.20 -9.97
N ASN A 765 -6.58 -13.35 -8.97
CA ASN A 765 -6.38 -13.75 -7.57
C ASN A 765 -7.67 -14.24 -6.87
N GLU A 766 -8.84 -13.91 -7.42
CA GLU A 766 -10.15 -14.43 -7.02
C GLU A 766 -10.49 -15.75 -7.73
N ILE A 767 -9.77 -16.08 -8.81
CA ILE A 767 -9.79 -17.40 -9.45
C ILE A 767 -8.78 -18.33 -8.75
N HIS A 768 -7.62 -17.82 -8.35
CA HIS A 768 -6.54 -18.58 -7.71
C HIS A 768 -5.79 -17.74 -6.66
N ASN A 769 -5.83 -18.12 -5.39
CA ASN A 769 -5.28 -17.33 -4.27
C ASN A 769 -3.74 -17.42 -4.10
N GLY A 770 -3.03 -17.84 -5.15
CA GLY A 770 -1.59 -18.14 -5.12
C GLY A 770 -1.23 -19.54 -4.60
N THR A 771 -2.18 -20.27 -4.01
CA THR A 771 -1.98 -21.67 -3.55
C THR A 771 -2.95 -22.65 -4.18
N SER A 772 -4.21 -22.26 -4.38
CA SER A 772 -5.26 -23.11 -4.92
C SER A 772 -6.28 -22.32 -5.72
N PHE A 773 -6.97 -22.99 -6.64
CA PHE A 773 -8.18 -22.45 -7.26
C PHE A 773 -9.29 -22.31 -6.21
N ILE A 774 -10.04 -21.22 -6.27
CA ILE A 774 -11.08 -20.82 -5.31
C ILE A 774 -12.32 -20.32 -6.05
N ASN A 775 -13.39 -19.97 -5.33
CA ASN A 775 -14.63 -19.42 -5.91
C ASN A 775 -15.23 -20.29 -7.04
N SER A 776 -15.31 -21.60 -6.79
CA SER A 776 -15.84 -22.60 -7.72
C SER A 776 -15.07 -22.80 -9.04
N TRP A 777 -13.95 -22.10 -9.22
CA TRP A 777 -12.99 -22.39 -10.27
C TRP A 777 -12.19 -23.65 -9.95
N THR A 778 -11.89 -24.44 -10.98
CA THR A 778 -11.11 -25.67 -10.81
C THR A 778 -10.08 -25.87 -11.92
N ASN A 779 -8.99 -26.57 -11.58
CA ASN A 779 -7.99 -27.05 -12.52
C ASN A 779 -8.39 -28.41 -13.05
N ALA A 780 -9.02 -28.45 -14.22
CA ALA A 780 -9.42 -29.72 -14.79
C ALA A 780 -8.17 -30.54 -15.20
N GLN A 781 -8.20 -31.84 -14.89
CA GLN A 781 -7.09 -32.78 -15.04
C GLN A 781 -5.86 -32.49 -14.14
N ASN A 782 -5.90 -31.46 -13.28
CA ASN A 782 -4.78 -31.03 -12.41
C ASN A 782 -3.46 -30.79 -13.17
N ALA A 783 -3.54 -30.30 -14.40
CA ALA A 783 -2.40 -30.18 -15.31
C ALA A 783 -1.89 -28.74 -15.51
N LEU A 784 -2.69 -27.72 -15.15
CA LEU A 784 -2.26 -26.33 -15.24
C LEU A 784 -1.30 -25.93 -14.12
N THR A 785 -0.30 -25.14 -14.47
CA THR A 785 0.47 -24.34 -13.51
C THR A 785 -0.18 -22.96 -13.41
N ALA A 786 -0.55 -22.54 -12.20
CA ALA A 786 -1.20 -21.27 -11.91
C ALA A 786 -0.32 -20.41 -10.99
N THR A 787 -0.03 -19.17 -11.39
CA THR A 787 0.83 -18.25 -10.63
C THR A 787 0.23 -16.85 -10.61
N ILE A 788 0.28 -16.18 -9.46
CA ILE A 788 -0.08 -14.76 -9.37
C ILE A 788 1.17 -13.91 -9.61
N VAL A 789 1.15 -13.07 -10.65
CA VAL A 789 2.37 -12.41 -11.17
C VAL A 789 2.54 -10.96 -10.70
N ASN A 790 1.47 -10.27 -10.28
CA ASN A 790 1.49 -8.87 -9.84
C ASN A 790 0.39 -8.54 -8.80
N SER A 791 0.08 -9.51 -7.92
CA SER A 791 -0.96 -9.48 -6.86
C SER A 791 -2.41 -9.68 -7.29
N THR A 792 -2.77 -9.43 -8.55
CA THR A 792 -4.13 -9.64 -9.10
C THR A 792 -4.14 -10.61 -10.27
N ASP A 793 -3.16 -10.57 -11.16
CA ASP A 793 -3.24 -11.30 -12.43
C ASP A 793 -2.81 -12.77 -12.27
N LEU A 794 -3.58 -13.65 -12.92
CA LEU A 794 -3.37 -15.09 -12.91
C LEU A 794 -2.72 -15.55 -14.21
N GLN A 795 -1.45 -15.93 -14.11
CA GLN A 795 -0.76 -16.65 -15.16
C GLN A 795 -1.15 -18.13 -15.14
N LEU A 796 -1.65 -18.63 -16.26
CA LEU A 796 -1.95 -20.03 -16.53
C LEU A 796 -1.01 -20.57 -17.59
N VAL A 797 -0.25 -21.60 -17.22
CA VAL A 797 0.68 -22.29 -18.11
C VAL A 797 0.29 -23.76 -18.22
N ASN A 798 0.15 -24.26 -19.45
CA ASN A 798 0.14 -25.69 -19.73
C ASN A 798 1.59 -26.17 -19.91
N PRO A 799 2.20 -26.93 -18.98
CA PRO A 799 3.62 -27.27 -19.04
C PRO A 799 3.94 -28.44 -19.99
N GLY A 800 2.95 -29.05 -20.67
CA GLY A 800 3.17 -30.25 -21.47
C GLY A 800 2.10 -30.57 -22.51
N SER A 801 2.04 -31.84 -22.91
CA SER A 801 1.09 -32.33 -23.93
C SER A 801 -0.18 -32.92 -23.30
N GLY A 802 -1.35 -32.56 -23.81
CA GLY A 802 -2.65 -33.09 -23.41
C GLY A 802 -3.50 -32.10 -22.61
N PRO A 803 -4.73 -32.51 -22.26
CA PRO A 803 -5.75 -31.59 -21.80
C PRO A 803 -5.40 -30.94 -20.45
N ALA A 804 -5.48 -29.62 -20.41
CA ALA A 804 -5.27 -28.79 -19.22
C ALA A 804 -6.07 -27.49 -19.38
N TRP A 805 -7.10 -27.29 -18.54
CA TRP A 805 -7.95 -26.11 -18.66
C TRP A 805 -8.46 -25.62 -17.30
N LEU A 806 -8.76 -24.33 -17.26
CA LEU A 806 -9.50 -23.68 -16.21
C LEU A 806 -10.98 -23.95 -16.44
N GLU A 807 -11.63 -24.57 -15.46
CA GLU A 807 -13.05 -24.93 -15.49
C GLU A 807 -13.85 -24.00 -14.57
N GLY A 808 -14.87 -23.36 -15.13
CA GLY A 808 -15.74 -22.42 -14.45
C GLY A 808 -17.23 -22.81 -14.49
N GLU A 809 -17.57 -24.05 -14.82
CA GLU A 809 -18.96 -24.57 -14.83
C GLU A 809 -19.75 -24.21 -13.54
N ASN A 810 -19.08 -24.21 -12.37
CA ASN A 810 -19.72 -24.03 -11.06
C ASN A 810 -19.71 -22.58 -10.52
N THR A 811 -19.29 -21.58 -11.30
CA THR A 811 -19.13 -20.18 -10.85
C THR A 811 -20.41 -19.34 -10.99
N ASP A 812 -21.57 -19.99 -11.15
CA ASP A 812 -22.90 -19.51 -11.60
C ASP A 812 -23.16 -19.57 -13.11
N TRP A 813 -22.15 -19.90 -13.92
CA TRP A 813 -22.29 -20.00 -15.38
C TRP A 813 -23.44 -20.94 -15.77
N ALA A 814 -23.53 -22.11 -15.15
CA ALA A 814 -24.54 -23.11 -15.47
C ALA A 814 -25.99 -22.67 -15.20
N THR A 815 -26.21 -21.71 -14.31
CA THR A 815 -27.55 -21.26 -13.91
C THR A 815 -28.00 -19.97 -14.62
N LYS A 816 -27.09 -19.24 -15.26
CA LYS A 816 -27.34 -17.87 -15.78
C LYS A 816 -27.17 -17.73 -17.30
N ASN A 817 -27.11 -18.84 -18.03
CA ASN A 817 -26.73 -18.85 -19.44
C ASN A 817 -27.88 -19.14 -20.43
N ASP A 818 -29.13 -19.17 -19.95
CA ASP A 818 -30.33 -19.49 -20.75
C ASP A 818 -30.99 -18.26 -21.43
N SER A 819 -30.53 -17.04 -21.15
CA SER A 819 -31.04 -15.76 -21.67
C SER A 819 -29.94 -14.95 -22.38
N TYR A 820 -30.09 -13.62 -22.54
CA TYR A 820 -28.98 -12.79 -23.02
C TYR A 820 -27.84 -12.83 -22.02
N TRP A 821 -26.61 -12.93 -22.52
CA TRP A 821 -25.46 -12.83 -21.65
C TRP A 821 -24.24 -12.28 -22.37
N THR A 822 -23.31 -11.76 -21.58
CA THR A 822 -21.99 -11.33 -22.02
C THR A 822 -20.96 -11.99 -21.13
N TRP A 823 -19.94 -12.57 -21.74
CA TRP A 823 -18.72 -13.00 -21.10
C TRP A 823 -17.59 -12.06 -21.53
N GLU A 824 -16.73 -11.65 -20.60
CA GLU A 824 -15.58 -10.81 -20.92
C GLU A 824 -14.36 -11.24 -20.10
N SER A 825 -13.18 -11.21 -20.72
CA SER A 825 -11.92 -11.37 -20.01
C SER A 825 -10.83 -10.53 -20.65
N ARG A 826 -9.98 -9.96 -19.80
CA ARG A 826 -8.76 -9.29 -20.21
C ARG A 826 -7.59 -10.26 -20.10
N ILE A 827 -7.01 -10.61 -21.24
CA ILE A 827 -6.04 -11.71 -21.39
C ILE A 827 -4.81 -11.21 -22.15
N LYS A 828 -3.63 -11.46 -21.60
CA LYS A 828 -2.35 -11.35 -22.30
C LYS A 828 -1.90 -12.74 -22.72
N CYS A 829 -1.66 -12.95 -24.01
CA CYS A 829 -1.14 -14.23 -24.51
C CYS A 829 0.38 -14.13 -24.66
N ASP A 830 1.13 -14.79 -23.79
CA ASP A 830 2.59 -14.89 -23.90
C ASP A 830 3.01 -16.00 -24.86
N ASN A 831 2.25 -17.10 -24.91
CA ASN A 831 2.39 -18.16 -25.89
C ASN A 831 1.07 -18.87 -26.15
N VAL A 832 0.58 -18.82 -27.38
CA VAL A 832 -0.61 -19.57 -27.82
C VAL A 832 -0.35 -20.27 -29.16
N ALA A 833 0.89 -20.72 -29.40
CA ALA A 833 1.32 -21.28 -30.69
C ALA A 833 0.46 -22.46 -31.19
N ASN A 834 -0.11 -23.23 -30.26
CA ASN A 834 -1.00 -24.34 -30.55
C ASN A 834 -2.49 -24.03 -30.29
N GLY A 835 -2.83 -22.78 -29.99
CA GLY A 835 -4.18 -22.35 -29.64
C GLY A 835 -4.40 -22.26 -28.13
N PHE A 836 -5.36 -21.43 -27.73
CA PHE A 836 -5.96 -21.37 -26.40
C PHE A 836 -7.47 -21.19 -26.59
N ILE A 837 -8.31 -22.06 -26.00
CA ILE A 837 -9.75 -21.99 -26.19
C ILE A 837 -10.41 -21.09 -25.14
N ILE A 838 -11.43 -20.36 -25.57
CA ILE A 838 -12.51 -19.85 -24.74
C ILE A 838 -13.77 -20.56 -25.22
N TRP A 839 -14.26 -21.51 -24.43
CA TRP A 839 -15.46 -22.30 -24.74
C TRP A 839 -16.55 -21.92 -23.76
N LEU A 840 -17.67 -21.44 -24.31
CA LEU A 840 -18.87 -21.03 -23.56
C LEU A 840 -20.07 -21.83 -24.07
N GLU A 841 -20.69 -22.62 -23.20
CA GLU A 841 -21.79 -23.53 -23.54
C GLU A 841 -22.97 -23.40 -22.59
N THR A 842 -24.19 -23.46 -23.16
CA THR A 842 -25.46 -23.16 -22.50
C THR A 842 -26.49 -24.29 -22.70
N GLY A 843 -26.05 -25.53 -22.61
CA GLY A 843 -26.87 -26.72 -22.86
C GLY A 843 -26.98 -27.05 -24.35
N ALA A 844 -27.84 -26.34 -25.06
CA ALA A 844 -28.15 -26.63 -26.47
C ALA A 844 -27.24 -25.88 -27.47
N LYS A 845 -26.51 -24.86 -27.00
CA LYS A 845 -25.76 -23.89 -27.80
C LYS A 845 -24.38 -23.71 -27.22
N ALA A 846 -23.37 -23.58 -28.08
CA ALA A 846 -22.00 -23.30 -27.67
C ALA A 846 -21.32 -22.33 -28.65
N ILE A 847 -20.26 -21.69 -28.17
CA ILE A 847 -19.25 -21.04 -29.01
C ILE A 847 -17.85 -21.39 -28.53
N GLN A 848 -16.94 -21.65 -29.47
CA GLN A 848 -15.57 -22.07 -29.23
C GLN A 848 -14.58 -21.10 -29.89
N VAL A 849 -14.21 -20.05 -29.17
CA VAL A 849 -13.29 -19.01 -29.67
C VAL A 849 -11.85 -19.40 -29.36
N ALA A 850 -11.06 -19.72 -30.38
CA ALA A 850 -9.65 -20.06 -30.26
C ALA A 850 -8.75 -18.86 -30.56
N LEU A 851 -7.80 -18.62 -29.64
CA LEU A 851 -6.75 -17.63 -29.78
C LEU A 851 -5.48 -18.31 -30.32
N PHE A 852 -5.04 -17.92 -31.51
CA PHE A 852 -3.74 -18.27 -32.08
C PHE A 852 -2.83 -17.03 -32.11
N PRO A 853 -1.52 -17.16 -32.36
CA PRO A 853 -0.63 -16.00 -32.39
C PRO A 853 -1.02 -14.99 -33.47
N ASP A 854 -1.58 -15.45 -34.59
CA ASP A 854 -1.81 -14.69 -35.81
C ASP A 854 -3.30 -14.47 -36.16
N ARG A 855 -4.22 -15.00 -35.35
CA ARG A 855 -5.67 -14.86 -35.54
C ARG A 855 -6.48 -15.25 -34.30
N THR A 856 -7.73 -14.81 -34.29
CA THR A 856 -8.78 -15.39 -33.44
C THR A 856 -9.88 -15.96 -34.33
N GLU A 857 -10.29 -17.19 -34.05
CA GLU A 857 -11.26 -17.90 -34.88
C GLU A 857 -12.22 -18.77 -34.07
N ASP A 858 -13.36 -19.05 -34.65
CA ASP A 858 -14.30 -20.03 -34.15
C ASP A 858 -13.89 -21.45 -34.63
N LEU A 859 -13.73 -22.40 -33.71
CA LEU A 859 -13.40 -23.80 -34.03
C LEU A 859 -14.62 -24.69 -34.33
N GLY A 860 -15.82 -24.14 -34.21
CA GLY A 860 -17.10 -24.78 -34.47
C GLY A 860 -17.45 -25.00 -35.94
N ALA A 861 -18.74 -25.14 -36.25
CA ALA A 861 -19.27 -25.30 -37.61
C ALA A 861 -19.09 -24.03 -38.50
N ASN A 862 -18.40 -23.02 -37.98
CA ASN A 862 -17.86 -21.76 -38.53
C ASN A 862 -18.80 -20.56 -38.62
N SER A 863 -18.23 -19.38 -38.30
CA SER A 863 -18.58 -18.11 -38.96
C SER A 863 -17.44 -17.08 -39.09
N PHE A 864 -16.36 -17.13 -38.30
CA PHE A 864 -15.27 -16.13 -38.40
C PHE A 864 -13.86 -16.70 -38.12
N SER A 865 -12.88 -16.12 -38.82
CA SER A 865 -11.43 -16.31 -38.58
C SER A 865 -10.74 -15.02 -39.00
N ILE A 866 -10.37 -14.20 -38.01
CA ILE A 866 -9.88 -12.84 -38.22
C ILE A 866 -8.41 -12.78 -37.83
N SER A 867 -7.56 -12.38 -38.78
CA SER A 867 -6.12 -12.25 -38.54
C SER A 867 -5.79 -10.99 -37.75
N HIS A 868 -5.00 -11.15 -36.69
CA HIS A 868 -4.41 -10.11 -35.85
C HIS A 868 -3.36 -10.74 -34.93
N ASN A 869 -2.52 -9.94 -34.27
CA ASN A 869 -1.50 -10.47 -33.37
C ASN A 869 -2.03 -10.59 -31.94
N ASN A 870 -2.07 -11.80 -31.38
CA ASN A 870 -2.44 -11.98 -29.97
C ASN A 870 -1.21 -12.04 -29.03
N VAL A 871 0.01 -12.15 -29.56
CA VAL A 871 1.26 -12.31 -28.80
C VAL A 871 2.18 -11.09 -28.95
N ASP A 872 1.61 -9.89 -28.96
CA ASP A 872 2.36 -8.62 -29.04
C ASP A 872 2.96 -8.16 -27.71
N GLY A 873 2.65 -8.85 -26.61
CA GLY A 873 3.13 -8.55 -25.26
C GLY A 873 2.18 -7.66 -24.45
N GLU A 874 1.04 -7.27 -25.02
CA GLU A 874 0.03 -6.45 -24.36
C GLU A 874 -1.16 -7.31 -23.87
N PHE A 875 -1.98 -6.73 -22.99
CA PHE A 875 -3.29 -7.30 -22.63
C PHE A 875 -4.33 -6.90 -23.66
N HIS A 876 -5.21 -7.84 -24.01
CA HIS A 876 -6.36 -7.58 -24.87
C HIS A 876 -7.65 -7.98 -24.17
N THR A 877 -8.70 -7.20 -24.41
CA THR A 877 -10.03 -7.48 -23.87
C THR A 877 -10.82 -8.29 -24.88
N PHE A 878 -11.14 -9.53 -24.53
CA PHE A 878 -12.00 -10.41 -25.32
C PHE A 878 -13.40 -10.39 -24.73
N ARG A 879 -14.39 -10.10 -25.57
CA ARG A 879 -15.81 -10.06 -25.18
C ARG A 879 -16.62 -10.99 -26.08
N ILE A 880 -17.50 -11.78 -25.49
CA ILE A 880 -18.42 -12.68 -26.17
C ILE A 880 -19.83 -12.42 -25.66
N GLY A 881 -20.70 -11.88 -26.51
CA GLY A 881 -22.11 -11.63 -26.20
C GLY A 881 -23.02 -12.64 -26.90
N TYR A 882 -24.06 -13.09 -26.23
CA TYR A 882 -25.14 -13.89 -26.79
C TYR A 882 -26.40 -13.05 -26.97
N ASP A 883 -26.79 -12.85 -28.22
CA ASP A 883 -28.09 -12.26 -28.58
C ASP A 883 -29.13 -13.37 -28.59
N ALA A 884 -29.91 -13.46 -27.51
CA ALA A 884 -30.93 -14.48 -27.35
C ALA A 884 -32.13 -14.28 -28.30
N ALA A 885 -32.45 -13.05 -28.74
CA ALA A 885 -33.54 -12.80 -29.68
C ALA A 885 -33.21 -13.25 -31.10
N ARG A 886 -31.95 -13.08 -31.52
CA ARG A 886 -31.48 -13.47 -32.85
C ARG A 886 -30.81 -14.85 -32.87
N GLU A 887 -30.58 -15.43 -31.70
CA GLU A 887 -29.88 -16.68 -31.46
C GLU A 887 -28.47 -16.72 -32.08
N VAL A 888 -27.69 -15.65 -31.88
CA VAL A 888 -26.33 -15.52 -32.42
C VAL A 888 -25.34 -15.05 -31.36
N TYR A 889 -24.07 -15.34 -31.59
CA TYR A 889 -22.96 -14.83 -30.78
C TYR A 889 -22.25 -13.66 -31.46
N HIS A 890 -21.79 -12.73 -30.66
CA HIS A 890 -20.97 -11.62 -31.08
C HIS A 890 -19.64 -11.66 -30.33
N VAL A 891 -18.53 -11.49 -31.04
CA VAL A 891 -17.19 -11.59 -30.46
C VAL A 891 -16.43 -10.31 -30.78
N TRP A 892 -15.77 -9.73 -29.79
CA TRP A 892 -14.93 -8.55 -29.92
C TRP A 892 -13.56 -8.79 -29.29
N ARG A 893 -12.57 -8.07 -29.79
CA ARG A 893 -11.24 -7.91 -29.21
C ARG A 893 -10.92 -6.41 -29.17
N ASP A 894 -10.61 -5.87 -28.01
CA ASP A 894 -10.30 -4.44 -27.82
C ASP A 894 -11.38 -3.49 -28.38
N GLY A 895 -12.64 -3.90 -28.27
CA GLY A 895 -13.78 -3.17 -28.85
C GLY A 895 -13.98 -3.37 -30.36
N GLU A 896 -12.98 -3.91 -31.08
CA GLU A 896 -13.15 -4.27 -32.50
C GLU A 896 -13.92 -5.59 -32.63
N ARG A 897 -15.00 -5.55 -33.41
CA ARG A 897 -15.85 -6.72 -33.64
C ARG A 897 -15.18 -7.71 -34.59
N LEU A 898 -15.10 -8.97 -34.15
CA LEU A 898 -14.52 -10.08 -34.92
C LEU A 898 -15.58 -10.87 -35.69
N THR A 899 -16.82 -10.92 -35.20
CA THR A 899 -17.95 -11.47 -35.96
C THR A 899 -18.50 -10.44 -36.95
N ASN A 900 -19.24 -10.89 -37.96
CA ASN A 900 -20.00 -9.96 -38.81
C ASN A 900 -21.16 -9.31 -38.01
N THR A 901 -21.79 -8.29 -38.59
CA THR A 901 -22.91 -7.56 -37.97
C THR A 901 -24.15 -8.42 -37.66
N GLN A 902 -24.27 -9.58 -38.33
CA GLN A 902 -25.36 -10.55 -38.11
C GLN A 902 -25.06 -11.55 -36.98
N GLY A 903 -23.81 -11.62 -36.50
CA GLY A 903 -23.36 -12.57 -35.49
C GLY A 903 -22.96 -13.94 -36.05
N ALA A 904 -22.34 -14.75 -35.20
CA ALA A 904 -21.98 -16.14 -35.46
C ALA A 904 -23.10 -17.08 -35.00
N THR A 905 -23.42 -18.09 -35.80
CA THR A 905 -24.42 -19.09 -35.42
C THR A 905 -23.86 -20.03 -34.34
N PRO A 906 -24.65 -20.38 -33.30
CA PRO A 906 -24.23 -21.33 -32.27
C PRO A 906 -23.86 -22.71 -32.81
N ASP A 907 -22.88 -23.33 -32.18
CA ASP A 907 -22.54 -24.73 -32.41
C ASP A 907 -23.53 -25.68 -31.73
N ALA A 908 -23.84 -26.80 -32.39
CA ALA A 908 -24.73 -27.83 -31.85
C ALA A 908 -23.96 -28.77 -30.91
N ASN A 909 -24.33 -28.82 -29.62
CA ASN A 909 -23.69 -29.71 -28.64
C ASN A 909 -24.67 -30.39 -27.64
N VAL A 910 -24.14 -31.31 -26.83
CA VAL A 910 -24.85 -32.42 -26.16
C VAL A 910 -25.43 -32.14 -24.76
N LEU A 911 -26.10 -31.00 -24.55
CA LEU A 911 -26.85 -30.68 -23.31
C LEU A 911 -25.97 -30.49 -22.05
N THR A 912 -24.78 -29.88 -22.15
CA THR A 912 -23.95 -29.52 -20.97
C THR A 912 -23.83 -28.01 -20.80
N GLN A 913 -23.47 -27.49 -19.62
CA GLN A 913 -23.43 -26.05 -19.36
C GLN A 913 -22.03 -25.64 -18.86
N ARG A 914 -21.07 -25.48 -19.78
CA ARG A 914 -19.64 -25.40 -19.45
C ARG A 914 -19.00 -24.07 -19.81
N MET A 915 -18.04 -23.66 -18.98
CA MET A 915 -17.14 -22.54 -19.24
C MET A 915 -15.70 -23.04 -19.10
N ILE A 916 -15.00 -23.14 -20.22
CA ILE A 916 -13.66 -23.73 -20.30
C ILE A 916 -12.69 -22.75 -20.93
N LEU A 917 -11.55 -22.53 -20.27
CA LEU A 917 -10.43 -21.73 -20.77
C LEU A 917 -9.14 -22.57 -20.78
N GLY A 918 -8.54 -22.81 -21.96
CA GLY A 918 -7.27 -23.56 -22.07
C GLY A 918 -7.23 -24.64 -23.16
N ASP A 919 -6.71 -25.82 -22.82
CA ASP A 919 -6.61 -26.98 -23.71
C ASP A 919 -7.61 -28.06 -23.30
N TYR A 920 -8.66 -28.24 -24.10
CA TYR A 920 -9.67 -29.27 -23.88
C TYR A 920 -9.39 -30.58 -24.63
N THR A 921 -8.30 -30.65 -25.41
CA THR A 921 -8.07 -31.73 -26.37
C THR A 921 -7.00 -32.71 -25.91
N THR A 922 -6.98 -33.89 -26.53
CA THR A 922 -5.86 -34.84 -26.42
C THR A 922 -4.87 -34.71 -27.60
N GLY A 923 -5.10 -33.72 -28.46
CA GLY A 923 -4.39 -33.50 -29.71
C GLY A 923 -3.26 -32.48 -29.57
N PRO A 924 -2.76 -31.94 -30.69
CA PRO A 924 -1.74 -30.91 -30.68
C PRO A 924 -2.25 -29.54 -30.19
N PHE A 925 -3.55 -29.27 -30.33
CA PHE A 925 -4.17 -28.00 -29.91
C PHE A 925 -3.97 -27.75 -28.42
N GLY A 926 -3.75 -26.50 -28.00
CA GLY A 926 -3.65 -26.14 -26.58
C GLY A 926 -2.35 -26.54 -25.87
N ASN A 927 -1.48 -27.33 -26.50
CA ASN A 927 -0.22 -27.71 -25.87
C ASN A 927 0.70 -26.50 -25.67
N ASN A 928 1.32 -26.42 -24.48
CA ASN A 928 2.31 -25.40 -24.13
C ASN A 928 1.80 -23.94 -24.18
N PHE A 929 0.51 -23.69 -23.95
CA PHE A 929 0.04 -22.30 -23.83
C PHE A 929 0.58 -21.63 -22.55
N ASP A 930 0.76 -20.31 -22.62
CA ASP A 930 1.11 -19.40 -21.53
C ASP A 930 0.26 -18.15 -21.72
N VAL A 931 -0.70 -17.94 -20.82
CA VAL A 931 -1.58 -16.77 -20.83
C VAL A 931 -1.64 -16.17 -19.43
N THR A 932 -1.78 -14.86 -19.36
CA THR A 932 -2.06 -14.15 -18.11
C THR A 932 -3.46 -13.56 -18.19
N ILE A 933 -4.30 -13.93 -17.23
CA ILE A 933 -5.69 -13.46 -17.09
C ILE A 933 -5.71 -12.41 -15.99
N ASP A 934 -6.16 -11.21 -16.33
CA ASP A 934 -6.40 -10.13 -15.38
C ASP A 934 -7.76 -10.37 -14.67
N TYR A 935 -8.84 -10.50 -15.45
CA TYR A 935 -10.18 -10.81 -14.92
C TYR A 935 -11.01 -11.67 -15.86
N ILE A 936 -12.06 -12.31 -15.32
CA ILE A 936 -13.17 -12.93 -16.03
C ILE A 936 -14.49 -12.39 -15.47
N ARG A 937 -15.38 -11.91 -16.34
CA ARG A 937 -16.68 -11.33 -15.97
C ARG A 937 -17.80 -11.96 -16.79
N THR A 938 -18.98 -12.03 -16.18
CA THR A 938 -20.21 -12.47 -16.84
C THR A 938 -21.36 -11.54 -16.47
N ASP A 939 -22.16 -11.16 -17.46
CA ASP A 939 -23.37 -10.35 -17.29
C ASP A 939 -24.55 -11.07 -17.96
N SER A 940 -25.71 -11.10 -17.30
CA SER A 940 -26.98 -11.61 -17.84
C SER A 940 -27.99 -10.50 -18.16
N GLY A 941 -27.63 -9.24 -17.92
CA GLY A 941 -28.48 -8.05 -18.01
C GLY A 941 -28.52 -7.43 -19.39
N ASN A 942 -29.02 -8.14 -20.41
CA ASN A 942 -29.44 -7.60 -21.72
C ASN A 942 -28.45 -6.66 -22.48
N SER A 943 -27.19 -6.54 -22.03
CA SER A 943 -26.18 -5.59 -22.51
C SER A 943 -25.05 -6.32 -23.21
N TYR A 944 -25.28 -6.62 -24.50
CA TYR A 944 -24.35 -7.42 -25.30
C TYR A 944 -23.32 -6.59 -26.10
N LEU A 945 -23.49 -5.26 -26.21
CA LEU A 945 -22.66 -4.39 -27.04
C LEU A 945 -21.57 -3.65 -26.23
N PRO A 946 -20.30 -3.60 -26.68
CA PRO A 946 -19.25 -2.77 -26.07
C PRO A 946 -19.53 -1.26 -26.24
N LEU A 947 -19.12 -0.42 -25.26
CA LEU A 947 -19.28 1.05 -25.33
C LEU A 947 -18.49 1.71 -26.48
N THR A 948 -17.41 1.07 -26.93
CA THR A 948 -16.48 1.60 -27.94
C THR A 948 -16.59 0.91 -29.29
N ALA A 949 -17.50 -0.06 -29.44
CA ALA A 949 -17.69 -0.73 -30.73
C ALA A 949 -18.25 0.26 -31.75
N ASP A 950 -17.74 0.22 -32.98
CA ASP A 950 -18.17 1.01 -34.14
C ASP A 950 -18.04 0.09 -35.37
N ALA A 951 -19.16 -0.50 -35.78
CA ALA A 951 -19.21 -1.62 -36.71
C ALA A 951 -18.95 -1.20 -38.15
N ASP A 952 -19.31 0.02 -38.55
CA ASP A 952 -19.05 0.54 -39.90
C ASP A 952 -17.90 1.55 -39.98
N LYS A 953 -17.26 1.85 -38.84
CA LYS A 953 -16.06 2.69 -38.68
C LYS A 953 -16.28 4.12 -39.15
N ASP A 954 -17.49 4.64 -38.96
CA ASP A 954 -17.85 6.00 -39.35
C ASP A 954 -17.59 7.03 -38.22
N GLY A 955 -17.23 6.55 -37.02
CA GLY A 955 -16.92 7.34 -35.84
C GLY A 955 -18.06 7.41 -34.83
N LEU A 956 -19.22 6.81 -35.12
CA LEU A 956 -20.34 6.66 -34.19
C LEU A 956 -20.27 5.30 -33.47
N PRO A 957 -20.47 5.24 -32.15
CA PRO A 957 -20.51 3.96 -31.45
C PRO A 957 -21.79 3.16 -31.74
N ASP A 958 -21.66 1.83 -31.88
CA ASP A 958 -22.74 0.85 -32.04
C ASP A 958 -23.88 1.05 -31.03
N LEU A 959 -23.54 1.36 -29.77
CA LEU A 959 -24.53 1.62 -28.72
C LEU A 959 -25.30 2.92 -28.91
N TRP A 960 -24.63 3.95 -29.42
CA TRP A 960 -25.27 5.22 -29.72
C TRP A 960 -26.21 5.05 -30.92
N GLU A 961 -25.79 4.32 -31.95
CA GLU A 961 -26.62 4.03 -33.11
C GLU A 961 -27.80 3.12 -32.77
N ASP A 962 -27.60 2.07 -31.97
CA ASP A 962 -28.70 1.17 -31.55
C ASP A 962 -29.73 1.94 -30.71
N ARG A 963 -29.28 2.84 -29.84
CA ARG A 963 -30.15 3.67 -28.99
C ARG A 963 -31.09 4.56 -29.80
N TYR A 964 -30.58 5.27 -30.81
CA TYR A 964 -31.37 6.25 -31.55
C TYR A 964 -32.04 5.68 -32.81
N TYR A 965 -31.48 4.61 -33.39
CA TYR A 965 -31.91 4.08 -34.69
C TYR A 965 -32.23 2.58 -34.68
N GLY A 966 -31.94 1.83 -33.61
CA GLY A 966 -32.17 0.39 -33.51
C GLY A 966 -31.34 -0.43 -34.52
N SER A 967 -30.17 0.10 -34.90
CA SER A 967 -29.27 -0.45 -35.90
C SER A 967 -27.83 -0.09 -35.54
N LEU A 968 -26.88 -0.96 -35.89
CA LEU A 968 -25.44 -0.78 -35.58
C LEU A 968 -24.64 -0.14 -36.72
N THR A 969 -25.30 0.25 -37.81
CA THR A 969 -24.70 0.86 -39.01
C THR A 969 -25.75 1.75 -39.70
N GLY A 970 -26.72 2.20 -38.93
CA GLY A 970 -27.98 2.75 -39.43
C GLY A 970 -27.98 4.26 -39.46
N ALA A 971 -27.16 4.87 -38.61
CA ALA A 971 -26.87 6.29 -38.67
C ALA A 971 -25.75 6.54 -39.67
N SER A 972 -25.65 7.77 -40.17
CA SER A 972 -24.43 8.20 -40.88
C SER A 972 -23.83 9.36 -40.12
N ALA A 973 -22.55 9.27 -39.75
CA ALA A 973 -21.77 10.32 -39.10
C ALA A 973 -21.88 11.69 -39.79
N THR A 974 -22.13 11.72 -41.11
CA THR A 974 -22.21 12.96 -41.90
C THR A 974 -23.63 13.44 -42.21
N ALA A 975 -24.65 12.66 -41.84
CA ALA A 975 -26.05 13.07 -41.99
C ALA A 975 -26.45 14.03 -40.87
N ASP A 976 -27.41 14.89 -41.18
CA ASP A 976 -28.08 15.84 -40.27
C ASP A 976 -29.56 15.43 -40.29
N ASP A 977 -29.87 14.39 -39.50
CA ASP A 977 -31.14 13.66 -39.63
C ASP A 977 -32.34 14.43 -39.09
N ASP A 978 -32.11 15.34 -38.14
CA ASP A 978 -33.13 16.22 -37.57
C ASP A 978 -33.17 17.64 -38.17
N ALA A 979 -32.23 17.96 -39.07
CA ALA A 979 -32.12 19.21 -39.82
C ALA A 979 -31.84 20.46 -38.98
N ASP A 980 -31.09 20.32 -37.88
CA ASP A 980 -30.65 21.43 -37.02
C ASP A 980 -29.37 22.14 -37.53
N GLY A 981 -28.70 21.57 -38.53
CA GLY A 981 -27.47 22.06 -39.13
C GLY A 981 -26.19 21.45 -38.55
N ARG A 982 -26.29 20.44 -37.68
CA ARG A 982 -25.19 19.60 -37.17
C ARG A 982 -25.32 18.21 -37.75
N ASN A 983 -24.19 17.53 -37.89
CA ASN A 983 -24.22 16.12 -38.28
C ASN A 983 -24.19 15.23 -37.06
N ASN A 984 -24.62 13.99 -37.22
CA ASN A 984 -24.70 12.99 -36.16
C ASN A 984 -23.37 12.81 -35.39
N LEU A 985 -22.20 12.98 -36.04
CA LEU A 985 -20.90 12.89 -35.36
C LEU A 985 -20.61 14.12 -34.48
N ASP A 986 -20.94 15.32 -34.94
CA ASP A 986 -20.87 16.55 -34.14
C ASP A 986 -21.81 16.45 -32.95
N GLU A 987 -22.98 15.84 -33.14
CA GLU A 987 -23.97 15.64 -32.08
C GLU A 987 -23.52 14.60 -31.06
N TYR A 988 -22.99 13.47 -31.52
CA TYR A 988 -22.31 12.52 -30.65
C TYR A 988 -21.19 13.22 -29.86
N THR A 989 -20.34 14.02 -30.53
CA THR A 989 -19.25 14.76 -29.86
C THR A 989 -19.76 15.80 -28.86
N ALA A 990 -20.88 16.46 -29.15
CA ALA A 990 -21.49 17.48 -28.31
C ALA A 990 -22.40 16.92 -27.21
N ASP A 991 -22.69 15.61 -27.25
CA ASP A 991 -23.65 14.92 -26.39
C ASP A 991 -25.10 15.42 -26.59
N THR A 992 -25.50 15.59 -27.85
CA THR A 992 -26.85 15.99 -28.25
C THR A 992 -27.63 14.85 -28.91
N ASN A 993 -28.96 14.98 -28.96
CA ASN A 993 -29.87 13.97 -29.53
C ASN A 993 -30.05 14.18 -31.06
N PRO A 994 -29.61 13.23 -31.90
CA PRO A 994 -29.62 13.33 -33.37
C PRO A 994 -31.00 13.23 -34.03
N THR A 995 -32.05 13.09 -33.21
CA THR A 995 -33.43 12.99 -33.65
C THR A 995 -34.30 14.16 -33.15
N ASP A 996 -33.72 15.14 -32.45
CA ASP A 996 -34.42 16.30 -31.92
C ASP A 996 -33.68 17.62 -32.19
N SER A 997 -34.16 18.34 -33.22
CA SER A 997 -33.58 19.61 -33.68
C SER A 997 -33.48 20.75 -32.66
N ASN A 998 -34.04 20.58 -31.45
CA ASN A 998 -33.88 21.55 -30.35
C ASN A 998 -32.68 21.23 -29.44
N SER A 999 -32.12 20.03 -29.55
CA SER A 999 -31.00 19.55 -28.76
C SER A 999 -29.69 20.01 -29.38
N THR A 1000 -29.26 21.25 -29.10
CA THR A 1000 -28.05 21.82 -29.72
C THR A 1000 -27.03 22.34 -28.70
N LEU A 1001 -25.73 22.23 -29.01
CA LEU A 1001 -24.68 22.87 -28.21
C LEU A 1001 -24.81 24.40 -28.29
N THR A 1002 -25.16 25.02 -27.17
CA THR A 1002 -25.34 26.47 -27.08
C THR A 1002 -24.26 27.12 -26.23
N VAL A 1003 -23.83 28.33 -26.63
CA VAL A 1003 -22.91 29.17 -25.84
C VAL A 1003 -23.50 30.57 -25.76
N THR A 1004 -23.67 31.06 -24.54
CA THR A 1004 -24.13 32.42 -24.26
C THR A 1004 -22.96 33.27 -23.74
N SER A 1005 -23.04 34.59 -23.85
CA SER A 1005 -22.02 35.48 -23.29
C SER A 1005 -22.63 36.66 -22.56
N THR A 1006 -21.98 37.07 -21.46
CA THR A 1006 -22.31 38.28 -20.71
C THR A 1006 -21.05 39.10 -20.46
N VAL A 1007 -21.16 40.43 -20.56
CA VAL A 1007 -20.03 41.36 -20.39
C VAL A 1007 -20.17 42.08 -19.05
N ASN A 1008 -19.19 41.92 -18.15
CA ASN A 1008 -19.10 42.75 -16.95
C ASN A 1008 -18.33 44.04 -17.26
N SER A 1009 -19.06 45.10 -17.58
CA SER A 1009 -18.51 46.39 -18.01
C SER A 1009 -17.69 47.14 -16.95
N ALA A 1010 -17.77 46.76 -15.67
CA ALA A 1010 -17.02 47.40 -14.59
C ALA A 1010 -15.57 46.90 -14.44
N GLU A 1011 -15.29 45.66 -14.85
CA GLU A 1011 -14.00 44.98 -14.63
C GLU A 1011 -13.28 44.59 -15.94
N GLY A 1012 -13.96 44.68 -17.09
CA GLY A 1012 -13.38 44.32 -18.40
C GLY A 1012 -13.36 42.80 -18.66
N THR A 1013 -13.95 42.00 -17.78
CA THR A 1013 -14.03 40.54 -17.88
C THR A 1013 -15.26 40.08 -18.67
N TRP A 1014 -15.03 39.12 -19.56
CA TRP A 1014 -16.03 38.48 -20.40
C TRP A 1014 -16.34 37.10 -19.85
N ASN A 1015 -17.62 36.82 -19.59
CA ASN A 1015 -18.09 35.51 -19.18
C ASN A 1015 -18.76 34.81 -20.35
N LEU A 1016 -18.27 33.64 -20.73
CA LEU A 1016 -18.90 32.75 -21.71
C LEU A 1016 -19.48 31.55 -20.98
N THR A 1017 -20.75 31.24 -21.23
CA THR A 1017 -21.46 30.20 -20.52
C THR A 1017 -21.95 29.15 -21.49
N VAL A 1018 -21.51 27.91 -21.28
CA VAL A 1018 -22.13 26.71 -21.87
C VAL A 1018 -23.26 26.32 -20.93
N PRO A 1019 -24.54 26.51 -21.30
CA PRO A 1019 -25.64 26.09 -20.44
C PRO A 1019 -25.72 24.57 -20.43
N LYS A 1020 -25.91 23.97 -19.25
CA LYS A 1020 -26.05 22.52 -19.09
C LYS A 1020 -24.92 21.72 -19.76
N SER A 1021 -23.68 22.01 -19.37
CA SER A 1021 -22.51 21.33 -19.96
C SER A 1021 -22.51 19.84 -19.59
N SER A 1022 -22.49 18.95 -20.57
CA SER A 1022 -22.50 17.48 -20.38
C SER A 1022 -21.32 16.99 -19.54
N THR A 1023 -21.61 16.23 -18.49
CA THR A 1023 -20.64 15.47 -17.68
C THR A 1023 -19.81 14.48 -18.47
N ALA A 1024 -20.33 14.00 -19.60
CA ALA A 1024 -19.63 13.08 -20.47
C ALA A 1024 -18.64 13.78 -21.43
N ARG A 1025 -18.48 15.10 -21.35
CA ARG A 1025 -17.62 15.89 -22.26
C ARG A 1025 -16.71 16.85 -21.50
N ARG A 1026 -15.59 17.21 -22.13
CA ARG A 1026 -14.68 18.27 -21.68
C ARG A 1026 -14.80 19.49 -22.57
N TYR A 1027 -14.74 20.67 -21.96
CA TYR A 1027 -14.91 21.94 -22.63
C TYR A 1027 -13.66 22.81 -22.45
N THR A 1028 -13.21 23.45 -23.53
CA THR A 1028 -12.07 24.37 -23.53
C THR A 1028 -12.42 25.69 -24.19
N LEU A 1029 -12.22 26.81 -23.49
CA LEU A 1029 -12.33 28.13 -24.08
C LEU A 1029 -11.10 28.42 -24.95
N LYS A 1030 -11.33 28.72 -26.23
CA LYS A 1030 -10.30 29.18 -27.17
C LYS A 1030 -10.55 30.60 -27.61
N LYS A 1031 -9.48 31.34 -27.92
CA LYS A 1031 -9.52 32.70 -28.46
C LYS A 1031 -8.65 32.89 -29.69
N SER A 1032 -9.01 33.88 -30.51
CA SER A 1032 -8.26 34.36 -31.66
C SER A 1032 -8.59 35.85 -31.89
N VAL A 1033 -7.68 36.62 -32.48
CA VAL A 1033 -7.95 38.02 -32.87
C VAL A 1033 -8.59 38.18 -34.25
N ASP A 1034 -8.69 37.10 -35.04
CA ASP A 1034 -9.18 37.16 -36.43
C ASP A 1034 -10.00 35.95 -36.89
N LEU A 1035 -10.66 35.24 -35.96
CA LEU A 1035 -11.44 34.02 -36.20
C LEU A 1035 -10.60 32.81 -36.66
N GLY A 1036 -9.29 32.81 -36.40
CA GLY A 1036 -8.42 31.69 -36.75
C GLY A 1036 -7.83 31.79 -38.16
N ILE A 1037 -7.88 32.96 -38.81
CA ILE A 1037 -7.46 33.12 -40.22
C ILE A 1037 -5.93 33.22 -40.32
N ALA A 1038 -5.32 34.17 -39.61
CA ALA A 1038 -3.88 34.32 -39.49
C ALA A 1038 -3.39 34.16 -38.04
N ASP A 1039 -4.25 34.42 -37.04
CA ASP A 1039 -4.00 34.13 -35.63
C ASP A 1039 -4.75 32.85 -35.21
N PRO A 1040 -4.05 31.71 -35.04
CA PRO A 1040 -4.69 30.43 -34.76
C PRO A 1040 -5.45 30.45 -33.42
N TRP A 1041 -6.51 29.65 -33.34
CA TRP A 1041 -7.27 29.48 -32.10
C TRP A 1041 -6.38 28.90 -30.99
N ALA A 1042 -6.12 29.69 -29.95
CA ALA A 1042 -5.32 29.29 -28.79
C ALA A 1042 -6.20 29.10 -27.56
N ALA A 1043 -5.88 28.12 -26.72
CA ALA A 1043 -6.55 27.92 -25.44
C ALA A 1043 -6.34 29.12 -24.51
N VAL A 1044 -7.39 29.53 -23.79
CA VAL A 1044 -7.28 30.55 -22.74
C VAL A 1044 -6.69 29.88 -21.49
N PRO A 1045 -5.55 30.36 -20.95
CA PRO A 1045 -4.91 29.73 -19.80
C PRO A 1045 -5.86 29.59 -18.59
N GLY A 1046 -5.95 28.37 -18.05
CA GLY A 1046 -6.81 28.07 -16.90
C GLY A 1046 -8.31 27.95 -17.21
N GLN A 1047 -8.71 27.95 -18.49
CA GLN A 1047 -10.11 27.90 -18.93
C GLN A 1047 -10.39 26.66 -19.81
N GLY A 1048 -9.91 25.50 -19.38
CA GLY A 1048 -10.03 24.23 -20.11
C GLY A 1048 -8.74 23.39 -20.14
N PRO A 1049 -8.84 22.08 -20.41
CA PRO A 1049 -10.09 21.32 -20.51
C PRO A 1049 -10.75 21.16 -19.13
N ILE A 1050 -12.05 21.45 -19.05
CA ILE A 1050 -12.87 21.29 -17.84
C ILE A 1050 -13.99 20.32 -18.18
N THR A 1051 -14.11 19.23 -17.42
CA THR A 1051 -15.24 18.30 -17.56
C THR A 1051 -16.53 19.02 -17.23
N GLY A 1052 -17.58 18.85 -18.05
CA GLY A 1052 -18.90 19.36 -17.73
C GLY A 1052 -19.41 18.77 -16.42
N ASN A 1053 -20.41 19.42 -15.84
CA ASN A 1053 -20.95 19.07 -14.53
C ASN A 1053 -22.47 19.28 -14.47
N GLY A 1054 -23.09 19.41 -15.64
CA GLY A 1054 -24.51 19.68 -15.86
C GLY A 1054 -25.07 21.00 -15.53
N SER A 1055 -24.30 21.77 -14.79
CA SER A 1055 -24.63 23.14 -14.57
C SER A 1055 -24.15 23.99 -15.73
N ASN A 1056 -24.42 25.28 -15.63
CA ASN A 1056 -23.85 26.27 -16.52
C ASN A 1056 -22.33 26.33 -16.29
N LEU A 1057 -21.54 25.88 -17.26
CA LEU A 1057 -20.10 26.02 -17.23
C LEU A 1057 -19.71 27.42 -17.71
N VAL A 1058 -19.10 28.21 -16.83
CA VAL A 1058 -18.72 29.60 -17.10
C VAL A 1058 -17.22 29.73 -17.27
N PHE A 1059 -16.81 30.15 -18.46
CA PHE A 1059 -15.45 30.56 -18.77
C PHE A 1059 -15.27 32.07 -18.65
N GLN A 1060 -14.07 32.50 -18.27
CA GLN A 1060 -13.74 33.90 -18.09
C GLN A 1060 -12.46 34.29 -18.85
N ASP A 1061 -12.47 35.44 -19.53
CA ASP A 1061 -11.26 36.06 -20.06
C ASP A 1061 -11.31 37.59 -19.96
N THR A 1062 -10.14 38.23 -19.88
CA THR A 1062 -10.00 39.70 -19.86
C THR A 1062 -9.18 40.13 -21.07
N PRO A 1063 -9.81 40.39 -22.22
CA PRO A 1063 -9.11 40.67 -23.47
C PRO A 1063 -8.39 42.02 -23.42
N THR A 1064 -7.15 42.05 -23.92
CA THR A 1064 -6.28 43.24 -23.90
C THR A 1064 -6.22 43.99 -25.24
N GLY A 1065 -6.94 43.52 -26.27
CA GLY A 1065 -6.96 44.08 -27.63
C GLY A 1065 -8.30 44.68 -28.06
N ASN A 1066 -8.32 45.40 -29.19
CA ASN A 1066 -9.53 46.06 -29.71
C ASN A 1066 -10.62 45.09 -30.21
N ARG A 1067 -10.25 43.84 -30.57
CA ARG A 1067 -11.17 42.76 -30.97
C ARG A 1067 -10.56 41.40 -30.59
N THR A 1068 -11.36 40.56 -29.94
CA THR A 1068 -11.03 39.17 -29.61
C THR A 1068 -12.28 38.33 -29.85
N PHE A 1069 -12.11 37.19 -30.52
CA PHE A 1069 -13.16 36.22 -30.80
C PHE A 1069 -12.93 34.99 -29.91
N TYR A 1070 -14.03 34.38 -29.49
CA TYR A 1070 -14.01 33.20 -28.64
C TYR A 1070 -14.79 32.06 -29.30
N LYS A 1071 -14.37 30.83 -29.03
CA LYS A 1071 -15.16 29.62 -29.25
C LYS A 1071 -14.96 28.68 -28.08
N VAL A 1072 -15.97 27.85 -27.80
CA VAL A 1072 -15.83 26.72 -26.89
C VAL A 1072 -15.63 25.48 -27.74
N GLU A 1073 -14.55 24.75 -27.46
CA GLU A 1073 -14.32 23.42 -28.01
C GLU A 1073 -14.85 22.38 -27.05
N VAL A 1074 -15.52 21.35 -27.57
CA VAL A 1074 -16.01 20.18 -26.83
C VAL A 1074 -15.22 18.96 -27.30
N SER A 1075 -14.82 18.11 -26.36
CA SER A 1075 -14.13 16.85 -26.65
C SER A 1075 -14.61 15.75 -25.72
N HIS A 1076 -14.34 14.49 -26.08
CA HIS A 1076 -14.46 13.37 -25.16
C HIS A 1076 -13.42 13.50 -24.01
N PRO A 1077 -13.66 12.88 -22.84
CA PRO A 1077 -12.74 12.81 -21.71
C PRO A 1077 -11.44 12.07 -22.03
#